data_AF-A0A8X8WEU7-F1
#
_entry.id   AF-A0A8X8WEU7-F1
#
_cell.length_a   1.000
_cell.length_b   1.000
_cell.length_c   1.000
_cell.angle_alpha   90.00
_cell.angle_beta   90.00
_cell.angle_gamma   90.00
#
_symmetry.space_group_name_H-M   'P 1'
#
loop_
_entity.id
_entity.type
_entity.pdbx_description
1 polymer ?
#
loop_
_entity_poly.entity_id
_entity_poly.type
_entity_poly.pdbx_seq_one_letter_code
_entity_poly.pdbx_strand_id
1 'polypeptide(L)'
;MKIQRAINRLHSFIHGAALSALFYYRITSIAAIPKTSRPILILPHLLIFTAELTLSFIWLLSQASLWNPVARTVYPERLPGDDQLPSVDVFVCTADPAKEPSLEVMNTVISAMALDYPPDKLHLYLSDDGGSPVTLRALRRAREFAKVWIPFCRKYRVKERCPEVYFMREEIGGSDGHFFVEKNAIEKAYEDFKNSLGKIIAEAHVKASRDHSPTIEVISDRNSNVTDSSNDDGIPLVVYVAREKRPSHPHNFKAGALNVLLRVSGMISNSPYILSLDCDMYCNDPTSARQAMCFHLDTKLSQNLAFVQFPQIFHNIRRNHDIYDAALRFIWTKWDGLNGLNGPGLTGTAFYIKREALCGIRKLQPNAKHNLLKEYYGSSNDFIKSISKIYRPNYPTNALLTDVALQKEVQLLASCSYDIGTKWGQEASSSPMSLGDTLVQNTRWFLGLSQVALSKYSPLFYGALRMSVLQSMVYAELAYYAIYFLPVYILALVPQLCLLAGIPLYPEVSSPFFAVFVFIFVSSQLKHAQEVMASGNSLTSWVNEQRVWAMKSLTSYFLASVNAILEKIGLTKASFVPTSKIMDNEVSKLYQMGKFDFQAPSLFMVILCTLYMLNLASFVVGFGKVLQNGRMNEMVMQAFLPLFGAVLHYPLMEGMVLRKDVGRVSPSVSILSVAISSTVSAYAALIAR
;
A
#
# COMPACT_ATOMS: atom_id res chain seq x y z
N MET A 1 3.01 16.89 -18.99
CA MET A 1 2.13 17.43 -17.91
C MET A 1 1.15 18.52 -18.35
N LYS A 2 1.57 19.58 -19.08
CA LYS A 2 0.63 20.67 -19.50
C LYS A 2 -0.58 20.17 -20.30
N ILE A 3 -0.35 19.31 -21.30
CA ILE A 3 -1.41 18.69 -22.11
C ILE A 3 -2.36 17.85 -21.23
N GLN A 4 -1.81 17.00 -20.34
CA GLN A 4 -2.60 16.19 -19.42
C GLN A 4 -3.53 17.04 -18.55
N ARG A 5 -3.04 18.18 -18.06
CA ARG A 5 -3.84 19.12 -17.26
C ARG A 5 -5.01 19.69 -18.05
N ALA A 6 -4.79 20.06 -19.32
CA ALA A 6 -5.84 20.57 -20.19
C ALA A 6 -6.91 19.49 -20.46
N ILE A 7 -6.48 18.26 -20.78
CA ILE A 7 -7.36 17.09 -20.98
C ILE A 7 -8.20 16.83 -19.73
N ASN A 8 -7.57 16.79 -18.55
CA ASN A 8 -8.26 16.55 -17.29
C ASN A 8 -9.36 17.59 -17.05
N ARG A 9 -9.02 18.87 -17.14
CA ARG A 9 -10.00 19.96 -16.89
C ARG A 9 -11.14 19.94 -17.89
N LEU A 10 -10.85 19.77 -19.18
CA LEU A 10 -11.88 19.70 -20.22
C LEU A 10 -12.82 18.52 -19.96
N HIS A 11 -12.26 17.34 -19.65
CA HIS A 11 -13.04 16.17 -19.29
C HIS A 11 -13.91 16.44 -18.06
N SER A 12 -13.37 17.06 -16.99
CA SER A 12 -14.14 17.38 -15.78
C SER A 12 -15.39 18.21 -16.09
N PHE A 13 -15.27 19.24 -16.95
CA PHE A 13 -16.40 20.09 -17.32
C PHE A 13 -17.43 19.36 -18.18
N ILE A 14 -17.00 18.69 -19.25
CA ILE A 14 -17.91 18.00 -20.17
C ILE A 14 -18.62 16.84 -19.47
N HIS A 15 -17.87 16.03 -18.73
CA HIS A 15 -18.42 14.90 -18.00
C HIS A 15 -19.36 15.34 -16.88
N GLY A 16 -19.01 16.42 -16.15
CA GLY A 16 -19.88 17.00 -15.12
C GLY A 16 -21.20 17.53 -15.67
N ALA A 17 -21.20 18.14 -16.87
CA ALA A 17 -22.42 18.55 -17.55
C ALA A 17 -23.30 17.34 -17.91
N ALA A 18 -22.71 16.25 -18.39
CA ALA A 18 -23.44 15.02 -18.68
C ALA A 18 -24.04 14.40 -17.41
N LEU A 19 -23.29 14.35 -16.30
CA LEU A 19 -23.81 13.89 -15.00
C LEU A 19 -25.01 14.71 -14.52
N SER A 20 -25.00 16.03 -14.74
CA SER A 20 -26.11 16.91 -14.40
C SER A 20 -27.37 16.56 -15.21
N ALA A 21 -27.22 16.26 -16.51
CA ALA A 21 -28.31 15.79 -17.36
C ALA A 21 -28.83 14.40 -16.94
N LEU A 22 -27.95 13.49 -16.52
CA LEU A 22 -28.33 12.20 -15.94
C LEU A 22 -29.16 12.39 -14.67
N PHE A 23 -28.75 13.28 -13.76
CA PHE A 23 -29.51 13.54 -12.54
C PHE A 23 -30.88 14.13 -12.82
N TYR A 24 -30.97 15.07 -13.76
CA TYR A 24 -32.24 15.62 -14.20
C TYR A 24 -33.17 14.52 -14.73
N TYR A 25 -32.65 13.62 -15.59
CA TYR A 25 -33.42 12.48 -16.10
C TYR A 25 -33.88 11.55 -14.97
N ARG A 26 -33.00 11.22 -14.01
CA ARG A 26 -33.35 10.33 -12.90
C ARG A 26 -34.45 10.92 -12.02
N ILE A 27 -34.30 12.18 -11.61
CA ILE A 27 -35.28 12.87 -10.77
C ILE A 27 -36.64 12.93 -11.46
N THR A 28 -36.67 13.34 -12.74
CA THR A 28 -37.92 13.44 -13.51
C THR A 28 -38.55 12.08 -13.79
N SER A 29 -37.76 11.07 -14.16
CA SER A 29 -38.24 9.70 -14.40
C SER A 29 -38.86 9.07 -13.14
N ILE A 30 -38.24 9.24 -11.97
CA ILE A 30 -38.76 8.73 -10.70
C ILE A 30 -40.04 9.46 -10.31
N ALA A 31 -40.08 10.79 -10.48
CA ALA A 31 -41.27 11.60 -10.19
C ALA A 31 -42.47 11.25 -11.10
N ALA A 32 -42.20 10.77 -12.33
CA ALA A 32 -43.23 10.36 -13.28
C ALA A 32 -43.83 8.97 -13.00
N ILE A 33 -43.24 8.16 -12.10
CA ILE A 33 -43.78 6.83 -11.77
C ILE A 33 -45.14 7.00 -11.04
N PRO A 34 -46.24 6.41 -11.55
CA PRO A 34 -47.55 6.55 -10.92
C PRO A 34 -47.55 6.05 -9.47
N LYS A 35 -48.11 6.85 -8.54
CA LYS A 35 -48.19 6.49 -7.10
C LYS A 35 -48.96 5.18 -6.83
N THR A 36 -49.77 4.74 -7.79
CA THR A 36 -50.58 3.51 -7.74
C THR A 36 -49.82 2.25 -8.19
N SER A 37 -48.66 2.40 -8.82
CA SER A 37 -47.78 1.30 -9.22
C SER A 37 -46.87 0.92 -8.04
N ARG A 38 -47.03 -0.32 -7.54
CA ARG A 38 -46.41 -0.90 -6.32
C ARG A 38 -44.92 -0.54 -6.09
N PRO A 39 -44.40 -0.64 -4.84
CA PRO A 39 -42.98 -0.45 -4.49
C PRO A 39 -41.98 -1.25 -5.36
N ILE A 40 -42.45 -2.28 -6.06
CA ILE A 40 -41.72 -3.12 -7.03
C ILE A 40 -41.09 -2.30 -8.17
N LEU A 41 -41.69 -1.20 -8.62
CA LEU A 41 -41.17 -0.38 -9.72
C LEU A 41 -40.28 0.77 -9.25
N ILE A 42 -40.54 1.34 -8.07
CA ILE A 42 -39.79 2.51 -7.57
C ILE A 42 -38.42 2.10 -7.00
N LEU A 43 -38.37 0.98 -6.27
CA LEU A 43 -37.15 0.56 -5.58
C LEU A 43 -35.96 0.33 -6.53
N PRO A 44 -36.09 -0.36 -7.68
CA PRO A 44 -34.98 -0.50 -8.63
C PRO A 44 -34.44 0.84 -9.15
N HIS A 45 -35.32 1.80 -9.45
CA HIS A 45 -34.90 3.14 -9.89
C HIS A 45 -34.17 3.91 -8.79
N LEU A 46 -34.63 3.83 -7.53
CA LEU A 46 -33.95 4.44 -6.39
C LEU A 46 -32.57 3.82 -6.14
N LEU A 47 -32.45 2.50 -6.25
CA LEU A 47 -31.18 1.80 -6.09
C LEU A 47 -30.19 2.23 -7.18
N ILE A 48 -30.60 2.21 -8.46
CA ILE A 48 -29.74 2.65 -9.56
C ILE A 48 -29.32 4.12 -9.39
N PHE A 49 -30.25 5.00 -9.02
CA PHE A 49 -29.92 6.39 -8.78
C PHE A 49 -28.94 6.55 -7.60
N THR A 50 -29.08 5.74 -6.55
CA THR A 50 -28.11 5.69 -5.44
C THR A 50 -26.72 5.27 -5.92
N ALA A 51 -26.63 4.28 -6.81
CA ALA A 51 -25.36 3.86 -7.41
C ALA A 51 -24.73 5.00 -8.22
N GLU A 52 -25.50 5.68 -9.07
CA GLU A 52 -25.03 6.80 -9.89
C GLU A 52 -24.60 8.01 -9.04
N LEU A 53 -25.34 8.34 -7.99
CA LEU A 53 -24.96 9.39 -7.03
C LEU A 53 -23.65 9.03 -6.32
N THR A 54 -23.48 7.78 -5.92
CA THR A 54 -22.27 7.31 -5.26
C THR A 54 -21.06 7.36 -6.18
N LEU A 55 -21.20 6.89 -7.43
CA LEU A 55 -20.14 6.98 -8.44
C LEU A 55 -19.78 8.43 -8.74
N SER A 56 -20.79 9.31 -8.88
CA SER A 56 -20.59 10.73 -9.14
C SER A 56 -19.92 11.45 -7.97
N PHE A 57 -20.24 11.07 -6.73
CA PHE A 57 -19.59 11.59 -5.53
C PHE A 57 -18.10 11.24 -5.52
N ILE A 58 -17.75 9.96 -5.73
CA ILE A 58 -16.33 9.56 -5.73
C ILE A 58 -15.60 10.17 -6.94
N TRP A 59 -16.24 10.25 -8.10
CA TRP A 59 -15.71 10.95 -9.27
C TRP A 59 -15.43 12.44 -8.98
N LEU A 60 -16.34 13.12 -8.28
CA LEU A 60 -16.16 14.54 -7.93
C LEU A 60 -14.94 14.73 -7.03
N LEU A 61 -14.78 13.86 -6.02
CA LEU A 61 -13.61 13.88 -5.13
C LEU A 61 -12.30 13.68 -5.91
N SER A 62 -12.29 12.77 -6.88
CA SER A 62 -11.09 12.46 -7.66
C SER A 62 -10.59 13.62 -8.53
N GLN A 63 -11.49 14.53 -8.94
CA GLN A 63 -11.13 15.68 -9.79
C GLN A 63 -10.06 16.57 -9.14
N ALA A 64 -10.01 16.63 -7.80
CA ALA A 64 -9.03 17.44 -7.09
C ALA A 64 -7.58 17.00 -7.38
N SER A 65 -7.32 15.69 -7.45
CA SER A 65 -5.99 15.16 -7.77
C SER A 65 -5.60 15.41 -9.24
N LEU A 66 -6.59 15.44 -10.13
CA LEU A 66 -6.38 15.60 -11.57
C LEU A 66 -6.24 17.07 -12.00
N TRP A 67 -6.60 18.02 -11.13
CA TRP A 67 -6.73 19.45 -11.47
C TRP A 67 -5.42 20.16 -11.78
N ASN A 68 -4.37 19.87 -11.01
CA ASN A 68 -3.05 20.48 -11.16
C ASN A 68 -1.89 19.54 -10.77
N PRO A 69 -1.65 18.44 -11.50
CA PRO A 69 -0.51 17.58 -11.22
C PRO A 69 0.82 18.32 -11.39
N VAL A 70 1.77 18.07 -10.48
CA VAL A 70 3.12 18.65 -10.46
C VAL A 70 4.15 17.55 -10.20
N ALA A 71 5.15 17.44 -11.10
CA ALA A 71 6.35 16.64 -10.90
C ALA A 71 7.49 17.55 -10.44
N ARG A 72 8.40 17.01 -9.62
CA ARG A 72 9.58 17.73 -9.12
C ARG A 72 10.85 16.99 -9.56
N THR A 73 11.90 17.76 -9.79
CA THR A 73 13.24 17.26 -10.13
C THR A 73 14.21 17.82 -9.10
N VAL A 74 15.17 17.01 -8.70
CA VAL A 74 16.20 17.34 -7.71
C VAL A 74 17.58 17.36 -8.38
N TYR A 75 18.51 18.08 -7.76
CA TYR A 75 19.88 18.28 -8.25
C TYR A 75 20.87 18.01 -7.11
N PRO A 76 21.14 16.73 -6.77
CA PRO A 76 22.02 16.35 -5.66
C PRO A 76 23.43 16.95 -5.75
N GLU A 77 23.91 17.26 -6.95
CA GLU A 77 25.19 17.90 -7.20
C GLU A 77 25.30 19.33 -6.63
N ARG A 78 24.18 19.95 -6.25
CA ARG A 78 24.13 21.28 -5.62
C ARG A 78 24.04 21.23 -4.09
N LEU A 79 24.03 20.03 -3.51
CA LEU A 79 24.10 19.87 -2.06
C LEU A 79 25.45 20.35 -1.54
N PRO A 80 25.52 20.75 -0.25
CA PRO A 80 26.79 21.06 0.36
C PRO A 80 27.67 19.80 0.44
N GLY A 81 28.96 20.01 0.77
CA GLY A 81 29.92 18.93 0.94
C GLY A 81 29.47 17.89 1.98
N ASP A 82 30.03 16.68 1.87
CA ASP A 82 29.69 15.54 2.72
C ASP A 82 29.86 15.84 4.21
N ASP A 83 30.79 16.74 4.58
CA ASP A 83 31.04 17.26 5.92
C ASP A 83 29.88 18.09 6.49
N GLN A 84 29.08 18.72 5.63
CA GLN A 84 27.95 19.59 6.01
C GLN A 84 26.59 18.90 5.92
N LEU A 85 26.53 17.70 5.35
CA LEU A 85 25.30 16.93 5.30
C LEU A 85 24.82 16.54 6.72
N PRO A 86 23.51 16.47 6.99
CA PRO A 86 22.98 16.02 8.27
C PRO A 86 23.06 14.50 8.41
N SER A 87 22.98 13.97 9.63
CA SER A 87 22.83 12.52 9.82
C SER A 87 21.43 12.01 9.48
N VAL A 88 21.33 10.74 9.10
CA VAL A 88 20.10 10.03 8.73
C VAL A 88 20.05 8.68 9.45
N ASP A 89 18.96 8.43 10.17
CA ASP A 89 18.66 7.09 10.69
C ASP A 89 17.86 6.30 9.66
N VAL A 90 18.21 5.03 9.43
CA VAL A 90 17.46 4.12 8.56
C VAL A 90 16.77 3.07 9.41
N PHE A 91 15.44 3.06 9.40
CA PHE A 91 14.61 2.11 10.12
C PHE A 91 14.13 1.02 9.17
N VAL A 92 14.45 -0.23 9.49
CA VAL A 92 13.93 -1.42 8.81
C VAL A 92 13.15 -2.24 9.84
N CYS A 93 11.89 -2.56 9.57
CA CYS A 93 11.07 -3.39 10.46
C CYS A 93 10.82 -4.77 9.86
N THR A 94 11.04 -5.82 10.65
CA THR A 94 10.68 -7.20 10.31
C THR A 94 9.84 -7.83 11.44
N ALA A 95 8.91 -8.71 11.05
CA ALA A 95 7.94 -9.32 11.96
C ALA A 95 8.36 -10.70 12.47
N ASP A 96 8.72 -11.62 11.57
CA ASP A 96 9.05 -13.01 11.90
C ASP A 96 9.82 -13.65 10.72
N PRO A 97 10.98 -14.28 10.95
CA PRO A 97 11.76 -14.93 9.89
C PRO A 97 11.04 -16.09 9.18
N ALA A 98 9.99 -16.66 9.78
CA ALA A 98 9.15 -17.69 9.15
C ALA A 98 8.12 -17.11 8.19
N LYS A 99 7.83 -15.81 8.24
CA LYS A 99 6.93 -15.11 7.30
C LYS A 99 7.68 -14.20 6.33
N GLU A 100 8.84 -13.71 6.76
CA GLU A 100 9.68 -12.77 6.04
C GLU A 100 11.10 -13.37 5.95
N PRO A 101 11.45 -14.02 4.83
CA PRO A 101 12.70 -14.76 4.72
C PRO A 101 13.92 -13.92 5.07
N SER A 102 14.80 -14.44 5.94
CA SER A 102 15.94 -13.66 6.45
C SER A 102 16.88 -13.16 5.34
N LEU A 103 17.03 -13.90 4.24
CA LEU A 103 17.83 -13.46 3.10
C LEU A 103 17.27 -12.18 2.46
N GLU A 104 15.95 -12.09 2.25
CA GLU A 104 15.30 -10.90 1.69
C GLU A 104 15.45 -9.70 2.62
N VAL A 105 15.22 -9.90 3.92
CA VAL A 105 15.40 -8.86 4.94
C VAL A 105 16.85 -8.36 4.94
N MET A 106 17.83 -9.27 4.90
CA MET A 106 19.25 -8.88 4.92
C MET A 106 19.69 -8.20 3.64
N ASN A 107 19.14 -8.57 2.47
CA ASN A 107 19.39 -7.84 1.22
C ASN A 107 18.90 -6.39 1.30
N THR A 108 17.72 -6.16 1.89
CA THR A 108 17.23 -4.81 2.17
C THR A 108 18.17 -4.06 3.11
N VAL A 109 18.61 -4.69 4.20
CA VAL A 109 19.58 -4.10 5.15
C VAL A 109 20.89 -3.73 4.46
N ILE A 110 21.49 -4.64 3.69
CA ILE A 110 22.75 -4.42 2.97
C ILE A 110 22.58 -3.27 1.97
N SER A 111 21.47 -3.23 1.23
CA SER A 111 21.19 -2.15 0.28
C SER A 111 21.08 -0.78 0.96
N ALA A 112 20.48 -0.75 2.16
CA ALA A 112 20.33 0.46 2.96
C ALA A 112 21.66 0.94 3.54
N MET A 113 22.55 0.03 3.96
CA MET A 113 23.91 0.38 4.37
C MET A 113 24.75 0.94 3.21
N ALA A 114 24.42 0.56 1.97
CA ALA A 114 25.15 0.94 0.76
C ALA A 114 24.58 2.20 0.05
N LEU A 115 23.72 2.97 0.72
CA LEU A 115 23.28 4.28 0.22
C LEU A 115 24.50 5.19 -0.04
N ASP A 116 24.39 6.02 -1.07
CA ASP A 116 25.39 7.04 -1.40
C ASP A 116 25.26 8.22 -0.44
N TYR A 117 25.77 8.01 0.77
CA TYR A 117 25.76 8.95 1.88
C TYR A 117 27.01 8.76 2.75
N PRO A 118 27.48 9.79 3.48
CA PRO A 118 28.64 9.65 4.36
C PRO A 118 28.40 8.55 5.42
N PRO A 119 29.27 7.53 5.53
CA PRO A 119 29.06 6.38 6.41
C PRO A 119 28.96 6.75 7.89
N ASP A 120 29.68 7.80 8.32
CA ASP A 120 29.65 8.36 9.67
C ASP A 120 28.34 9.10 9.99
N LYS A 121 27.51 9.36 8.98
CA LYS A 121 26.23 10.07 9.09
C LYS A 121 25.03 9.17 8.81
N LEU A 122 25.26 7.91 8.46
CA LEU A 122 24.22 6.93 8.20
C LEU A 122 24.18 5.94 9.35
N HIS A 123 23.00 5.74 9.96
CA HIS A 123 22.83 4.83 11.08
C HIS A 123 21.65 3.89 10.83
N LEU A 124 21.91 2.59 10.69
CA LEU A 124 20.88 1.60 10.41
C LEU A 124 20.37 0.94 11.70
N TYR A 125 19.04 0.86 11.81
CA TYR A 125 18.33 0.19 12.89
C TYR A 125 17.41 -0.90 12.30
N LEU A 126 17.71 -2.16 12.61
CA LEU A 126 16.82 -3.28 12.30
C LEU A 126 15.96 -3.59 13.52
N SER A 127 14.65 -3.36 13.40
CA SER A 127 13.68 -3.81 14.41
C SER A 127 13.18 -5.21 14.08
N ASP A 128 13.44 -6.15 14.98
CA ASP A 128 12.88 -7.51 14.93
C ASP A 128 11.73 -7.64 15.93
N ASP A 129 10.51 -7.62 15.42
CA ASP A 129 9.31 -7.79 16.23
C ASP A 129 9.14 -9.24 16.71
N GLY A 130 9.78 -10.21 16.08
CA GLY A 130 9.77 -11.61 16.49
C GLY A 130 10.79 -11.94 17.57
N GLY A 131 11.76 -11.04 17.81
CA GLY A 131 12.85 -11.24 18.76
C GLY A 131 13.67 -12.50 18.47
N SER A 132 13.85 -12.84 17.20
CA SER A 132 14.41 -14.13 16.79
C SER A 132 15.94 -14.12 16.81
N PRO A 133 16.57 -15.13 17.45
CA PRO A 133 18.01 -15.33 17.36
C PRO A 133 18.52 -15.53 15.93
N VAL A 134 17.64 -15.99 15.01
CA VAL A 134 17.96 -16.14 13.57
C VAL A 134 18.23 -14.77 12.96
N THR A 135 17.34 -13.81 13.16
CA THR A 135 17.45 -12.46 12.60
C THR A 135 18.71 -11.76 13.10
N LEU A 136 19.00 -11.86 14.41
CA LEU A 136 20.21 -11.27 15.00
C LEU A 136 21.49 -11.89 14.41
N ARG A 137 21.56 -13.23 14.31
CA ARG A 137 22.72 -13.92 13.69
C ARG A 137 22.85 -13.58 12.20
N ALA A 138 21.73 -13.48 11.48
CA ALA A 138 21.71 -13.09 10.09
C ALA A 138 22.22 -11.65 9.89
N LEU A 139 21.82 -10.71 10.76
CA LEU A 139 22.31 -9.33 10.72
C LEU A 139 23.83 -9.23 10.93
N ARG A 140 24.39 -10.02 11.84
CA ARG A 140 25.85 -10.10 12.03
C ARG A 140 26.54 -10.55 10.74
N ARG A 141 26.02 -11.59 10.07
CA ARG A 141 26.56 -12.07 8.79
C ARG A 141 26.39 -11.05 7.66
N ALA A 142 25.27 -10.32 7.64
CA ALA A 142 25.03 -9.27 6.66
C ALA A 142 26.02 -8.11 6.82
N ARG A 143 26.35 -7.71 8.07
CA ARG A 143 27.41 -6.71 8.34
C ARG A 143 28.77 -7.18 7.83
N GLU A 144 29.15 -8.43 8.07
CA GLU A 144 30.43 -8.96 7.57
C GLU A 144 30.50 -8.91 6.04
N PHE A 145 29.43 -9.31 5.34
CA PHE A 145 29.38 -9.20 3.88
C PHE A 145 29.40 -7.73 3.41
N ALA A 146 28.75 -6.82 4.14
CA ALA A 146 28.74 -5.40 3.81
C ALA A 146 30.16 -4.78 3.76
N LYS A 147 31.12 -5.30 4.56
CA LYS A 147 32.54 -4.87 4.55
C LYS A 147 33.21 -5.04 3.19
N VAL A 148 32.84 -6.05 2.42
CA VAL A 148 33.37 -6.26 1.06
C VAL A 148 32.46 -5.67 -0.01
N TRP A 149 31.14 -5.71 0.21
CA TRP A 149 30.15 -5.20 -0.74
C TRP A 149 30.20 -3.68 -0.91
N ILE A 150 30.22 -2.92 0.19
CA ILE A 150 30.13 -1.45 0.16
C ILE A 150 31.33 -0.81 -0.55
N PRO A 151 32.59 -1.20 -0.26
CA PRO A 151 33.75 -0.68 -0.98
C PRO A 151 33.70 -1.00 -2.48
N PHE A 152 33.32 -2.23 -2.86
CA PHE A 152 33.13 -2.62 -4.27
C PHE A 152 32.08 -1.71 -4.95
N CYS A 153 30.94 -1.55 -4.29
CA CYS A 153 29.84 -0.68 -4.68
C CYS A 153 30.28 0.77 -4.95
N ARG A 154 31.09 1.34 -4.04
CA ARG A 154 31.61 2.71 -4.16
C ARG A 154 32.64 2.83 -5.27
N LYS A 155 33.60 1.90 -5.31
CA LYS A 155 34.70 1.86 -6.29
C LYS A 155 34.18 1.84 -7.74
N TYR A 156 33.21 0.98 -8.03
CA TYR A 156 32.67 0.82 -9.38
C TYR A 156 31.36 1.57 -9.62
N ARG A 157 30.91 2.41 -8.67
CA ARG A 157 29.66 3.18 -8.77
C ARG A 157 28.44 2.32 -9.15
N VAL A 158 28.39 1.10 -8.59
CA VAL A 158 27.29 0.16 -8.81
C VAL A 158 25.97 0.83 -8.46
N LYS A 159 24.99 0.83 -9.36
CA LYS A 159 23.68 1.45 -9.05
C LYS A 159 22.81 0.54 -8.21
N GLU A 160 22.77 -0.74 -8.56
CA GLU A 160 21.97 -1.75 -7.86
C GLU A 160 22.65 -2.14 -6.54
N ARG A 161 22.14 -1.64 -5.42
CA ARG A 161 22.74 -1.88 -4.09
C ARG A 161 22.27 -3.17 -3.44
N CYS A 162 21.19 -3.76 -3.95
CA CYS A 162 20.69 -5.05 -3.49
C CYS A 162 21.51 -6.18 -4.15
N PRO A 163 22.30 -6.95 -3.39
CA PRO A 163 23.18 -7.98 -3.94
C PRO A 163 22.43 -9.03 -4.77
N GLU A 164 21.31 -9.56 -4.26
CA GLU A 164 20.49 -10.54 -4.98
C GLU A 164 20.09 -10.04 -6.38
N VAL A 165 19.62 -8.79 -6.45
CA VAL A 165 19.15 -8.20 -7.71
C VAL A 165 20.31 -7.86 -8.64
N TYR A 166 21.44 -7.42 -8.08
CA TYR A 166 22.65 -7.16 -8.84
C TYR A 166 23.18 -8.43 -9.51
N PHE A 167 23.32 -9.53 -8.77
CA PHE A 167 23.83 -10.79 -9.30
C PHE A 167 22.83 -11.57 -10.16
N MET A 168 21.52 -11.34 -10.00
CA MET A 168 20.50 -11.88 -10.92
C MET A 168 20.49 -11.23 -12.30
N ARG A 169 20.96 -9.98 -12.42
CA ARG A 169 20.98 -9.27 -13.70
C ARG A 169 22.28 -9.57 -14.43
N GLU A 170 22.17 -9.97 -15.69
CA GLU A 170 23.32 -9.97 -16.60
C GLU A 170 23.74 -8.51 -16.87
N GLU A 171 24.77 -8.03 -16.18
CA GLU A 171 25.39 -6.77 -16.55
C GLU A 171 26.28 -6.95 -17.79
N ILE A 172 25.87 -6.30 -18.88
CA ILE A 172 26.71 -6.04 -20.05
C ILE A 172 27.56 -4.81 -19.72
N GLY A 173 28.67 -4.96 -18.97
CA GLY A 173 29.47 -3.80 -18.60
C GLY A 173 30.76 -4.11 -17.83
N GLY A 174 31.88 -3.71 -18.41
CA GLY A 174 33.23 -3.82 -17.85
C GLY A 174 34.20 -4.29 -18.95
N SER A 175 35.08 -3.42 -19.46
CA SER A 175 36.16 -3.82 -20.38
C SER A 175 37.48 -4.09 -19.66
N ASP A 176 37.46 -4.13 -18.32
CA ASP A 176 38.64 -4.24 -17.47
C ASP A 176 38.65 -5.60 -16.77
N GLY A 177 39.74 -6.36 -16.94
CA GLY A 177 39.92 -7.67 -16.31
C GLY A 177 39.90 -7.62 -14.79
N HIS A 178 40.32 -6.51 -14.18
CA HIS A 178 40.35 -6.36 -12.73
C HIS A 178 38.94 -6.31 -12.11
N PHE A 179 37.99 -5.66 -12.81
CA PHE A 179 36.59 -5.61 -12.38
C PHE A 179 35.97 -7.02 -12.33
N PHE A 180 36.22 -7.86 -13.33
CA PHE A 180 35.66 -9.22 -13.35
C PHE A 180 36.23 -10.10 -12.23
N VAL A 181 37.52 -9.98 -11.92
CA VAL A 181 38.14 -10.73 -10.82
C VAL A 181 37.52 -10.32 -9.48
N GLU A 182 37.41 -9.02 -9.21
CA GLU A 182 36.77 -8.54 -7.97
C GLU A 182 35.28 -8.90 -7.93
N LYS A 183 34.54 -8.72 -9.04
CA LYS A 183 33.12 -9.09 -9.14
C LYS A 183 32.90 -10.56 -8.79
N ASN A 184 33.69 -11.48 -9.38
CA ASN A 184 33.58 -12.91 -9.09
C ASN A 184 33.91 -13.24 -7.63
N ALA A 185 34.89 -12.53 -7.03
CA ALA A 185 35.21 -12.70 -5.63
C ALA A 185 34.07 -12.25 -4.71
N ILE A 186 33.41 -11.12 -5.02
CA ILE A 186 32.25 -10.62 -4.30
C ILE A 186 31.03 -11.54 -4.49
N GLU A 187 30.82 -12.06 -5.70
CA GLU A 187 29.75 -13.03 -5.99
C GLU A 187 29.93 -14.29 -5.14
N LYS A 188 31.14 -14.83 -5.07
CA LYS A 188 31.46 -15.96 -4.19
C LYS A 188 31.20 -15.63 -2.71
N ALA A 189 31.62 -14.44 -2.26
CA ALA A 189 31.35 -14.00 -0.89
C ALA A 189 29.84 -13.87 -0.61
N TYR A 190 29.04 -13.50 -1.62
CA TYR A 190 27.60 -13.43 -1.51
C TYR A 190 26.97 -14.83 -1.43
N GLU A 191 27.43 -15.79 -2.23
CA GLU A 191 27.02 -17.19 -2.11
C GLU A 191 27.37 -17.80 -0.75
N ASP A 192 28.57 -17.52 -0.23
CA ASP A 192 28.99 -17.95 1.10
C ASP A 192 28.10 -17.33 2.20
N PHE A 193 27.73 -16.06 2.04
CA PHE A 193 26.76 -15.39 2.90
C PHE A 193 25.39 -16.09 2.86
N LYS A 194 24.83 -16.36 1.68
CA LYS A 194 23.55 -17.09 1.51
C LYS A 194 23.59 -18.46 2.18
N ASN A 195 24.67 -19.22 1.95
CA ASN A 195 24.88 -20.53 2.56
C ASN A 195 24.96 -20.44 4.09
N SER A 196 25.61 -19.40 4.63
CA SER A 196 25.69 -19.18 6.07
C SER A 196 24.31 -18.90 6.69
N LEU A 197 23.43 -18.16 5.99
CA LEU A 197 22.06 -17.94 6.43
C LEU A 197 21.26 -19.24 6.42
N GLY A 198 21.40 -20.06 5.36
CA GLY A 198 20.76 -21.38 5.28
C GLY A 198 21.10 -22.27 6.48
N LYS A 199 22.38 -22.28 6.90
CA LYS A 199 22.83 -23.00 8.11
C LYS A 199 22.20 -22.44 9.39
N ILE A 200 22.20 -21.13 9.57
CA ILE A 200 21.59 -20.46 10.75
C ILE A 200 20.11 -20.81 10.87
N ILE A 201 19.39 -20.85 9.75
CA ILE A 201 17.96 -21.19 9.69
C ILE A 201 17.76 -22.67 10.02
N ALA A 202 18.58 -23.58 9.46
CA ALA A 202 18.49 -25.01 9.71
C ALA A 202 18.78 -25.39 11.18
N GLU A 203 19.71 -24.70 11.83
CA GLU A 203 20.06 -24.88 13.24
C GLU A 203 18.98 -24.30 14.20
N ALA A 204 18.09 -23.45 13.71
CA ALA A 204 17.14 -22.75 14.55
C ALA A 204 15.89 -23.60 14.82
N HIS A 205 15.88 -24.27 15.97
CA HIS A 205 14.68 -24.97 16.48
C HIS A 205 13.71 -24.06 17.26
N VAL A 206 14.03 -22.77 17.41
CA VAL A 206 13.30 -21.84 18.29
C VAL A 206 12.34 -20.96 17.49
N LYS A 207 11.04 -21.08 17.77
CA LYS A 207 10.00 -20.18 17.25
C LYS A 207 10.09 -18.82 17.94
N ALA A 208 9.68 -17.76 17.23
CA ALA A 208 9.55 -16.41 17.81
C ALA A 208 8.73 -16.46 19.11
N SER A 209 9.30 -15.97 20.21
CA SER A 209 8.61 -15.91 21.50
C SER A 209 7.67 -14.70 21.53
N ARG A 210 6.48 -14.86 22.11
CA ARG A 210 5.60 -13.72 22.42
C ARG A 210 5.87 -13.12 23.80
N ASP A 211 6.82 -13.69 24.52
CA ASP A 211 7.24 -13.25 25.83
C ASP A 211 8.78 -13.20 25.89
N HIS A 212 9.32 -11.99 25.81
CA HIS A 212 10.76 -11.76 25.88
C HIS A 212 11.08 -10.33 26.30
N SER A 213 12.21 -10.20 27.00
CA SER A 213 12.78 -8.90 27.37
C SER A 213 13.33 -8.16 26.14
N PRO A 214 13.49 -6.82 26.23
CA PRO A 214 14.04 -6.06 25.13
C PRO A 214 15.51 -6.41 24.92
N THR A 215 15.93 -6.51 23.66
CA THR A 215 17.33 -6.76 23.25
C THR A 215 17.75 -5.64 22.31
N ILE A 216 18.76 -4.86 22.72
CA ILE A 216 19.36 -3.81 21.91
C ILE A 216 20.85 -4.12 21.81
N GLU A 217 21.38 -4.29 20.60
CA GLU A 217 22.79 -4.61 20.38
C GLU A 217 23.34 -3.76 19.24
N VAL A 218 24.44 -3.04 19.51
CA VAL A 218 25.27 -2.45 18.44
C VAL A 218 26.08 -3.59 17.84
N ILE A 219 25.91 -3.84 16.55
CA ILE A 219 26.61 -4.91 15.87
C ILE A 219 28.02 -4.41 15.55
N SER A 220 29.02 -4.91 16.25
CA SER A 220 30.44 -4.62 16.03
C SER A 220 31.27 -5.90 16.07
N ASP A 221 32.52 -5.82 15.60
CA ASP A 221 33.45 -6.94 15.65
C ASP A 221 33.86 -7.20 17.10
N ARG A 222 33.46 -8.34 17.66
CA ARG A 222 33.80 -8.71 19.05
C ARG A 222 35.30 -8.96 19.28
N ASN A 223 36.12 -8.99 18.23
CA ASN A 223 37.55 -9.36 18.28
C ASN A 223 38.55 -8.23 18.01
N SER A 224 38.11 -6.98 17.81
CA SER A 224 39.06 -5.87 17.78
C SER A 224 39.45 -5.53 19.22
N ASN A 225 40.60 -6.04 19.67
CA ASN A 225 41.36 -5.37 20.72
C ASN A 225 41.47 -3.89 20.33
N VAL A 226 41.39 -3.01 21.33
CA VAL A 226 41.13 -1.56 21.31
C VAL A 226 42.11 -0.70 20.45
N THR A 227 42.94 -1.30 19.59
CA THR A 227 44.04 -0.62 18.88
C THR A 227 44.03 -0.71 17.34
N ASP A 228 43.13 -1.45 16.69
CA ASP A 228 43.02 -1.42 15.21
C ASP A 228 41.72 -0.74 14.76
N SER A 229 41.73 0.60 14.78
CA SER A 229 40.64 1.45 14.29
C SER A 229 40.63 1.63 12.77
N SER A 230 41.41 0.85 12.00
CA SER A 230 41.64 1.08 10.56
C SER A 230 40.80 0.19 9.62
N ASN A 231 40.07 -0.81 10.14
CA ASN A 231 39.33 -1.78 9.31
C ASN A 231 37.80 -1.60 9.27
N ASP A 232 37.23 -0.64 10.01
CA ASP A 232 35.78 -0.31 9.98
C ASP A 232 35.50 1.04 9.29
N ASP A 233 36.54 1.65 8.69
CA ASP A 233 36.47 2.92 7.96
C ASP A 233 35.55 2.78 6.74
N GLY A 234 34.28 3.13 6.91
CA GLY A 234 33.32 3.23 5.82
C GLY A 234 32.04 2.41 5.96
N ILE A 235 31.84 1.70 7.07
CA ILE A 235 30.59 0.98 7.37
C ILE A 235 29.70 1.80 8.32
N PRO A 236 28.41 2.01 7.98
CA PRO A 236 27.45 2.66 8.86
C PRO A 236 27.31 1.98 10.24
N LEU A 237 26.89 2.74 11.25
CA LEU A 237 26.44 2.15 12.53
C LEU A 237 25.26 1.19 12.26
N VAL A 238 25.30 -0.01 12.83
CA VAL A 238 24.22 -1.00 12.74
C VAL A 238 23.75 -1.38 14.13
N VAL A 239 22.46 -1.20 14.40
CA VAL A 239 21.83 -1.49 15.69
C VAL A 239 20.68 -2.48 15.50
N TYR A 240 20.73 -3.59 16.21
CA TYR A 240 19.62 -4.53 16.35
C TYR A 240 18.71 -4.10 17.49
N VAL A 241 17.39 -4.12 17.26
CA VAL A 241 16.38 -3.77 18.27
C VAL A 241 15.24 -4.79 18.26
N ALA A 242 15.17 -5.62 19.30
CA ALA A 242 13.96 -6.35 19.66
C ALA A 242 13.33 -5.69 20.88
N ARG A 243 12.10 -5.20 20.75
CA ARG A 243 11.38 -4.57 21.87
C ARG A 243 10.86 -5.60 22.86
N GLU A 244 10.52 -5.17 24.06
CA GLU A 244 9.87 -6.06 25.02
C GLU A 244 8.50 -6.52 24.50
N LYS A 245 8.20 -7.81 24.68
CA LYS A 245 6.86 -8.35 24.45
C LYS A 245 6.40 -9.13 25.66
N ARG A 246 5.15 -8.89 26.06
CA ARG A 246 4.44 -9.62 27.12
C ARG A 246 3.05 -9.98 26.60
N PRO A 247 2.53 -11.20 26.84
CA PRO A 247 1.20 -11.60 26.39
C PRO A 247 0.06 -10.69 26.90
N SER A 248 0.26 -10.05 28.04
CA SER A 248 -0.72 -9.16 28.69
C SER A 248 -0.77 -7.75 28.10
N HIS A 249 0.14 -7.37 27.19
CA HIS A 249 0.27 -6.00 26.70
C HIS A 249 0.06 -5.91 25.18
N PRO A 250 -0.82 -5.02 24.69
CA PRO A 250 -0.97 -4.77 23.27
C PRO A 250 0.30 -4.09 22.73
N HIS A 251 0.81 -4.58 21.61
CA HIS A 251 2.09 -4.12 21.06
C HIS A 251 1.96 -3.26 19.79
N ASN A 252 0.75 -2.99 19.28
CA ASN A 252 0.54 -2.05 18.16
C ASN A 252 1.38 -2.34 16.89
N PHE A 253 1.72 -3.61 16.63
CA PHE A 253 2.44 -4.10 15.43
C PHE A 253 3.62 -3.19 15.00
N LYS A 254 3.72 -2.84 13.71
CA LYS A 254 4.77 -2.00 13.13
C LYS A 254 4.80 -0.58 13.73
N ALA A 255 3.64 0.00 14.07
CA ALA A 255 3.59 1.33 14.67
C ALA A 255 4.33 1.37 16.02
N GLY A 256 4.09 0.37 16.87
CA GLY A 256 4.83 0.26 18.13
C GLY A 256 6.32 -0.03 17.94
N ALA A 257 6.69 -0.80 16.90
CA ALA A 257 8.09 -1.04 16.57
C ALA A 257 8.82 0.26 16.15
N LEU A 258 8.18 1.06 15.28
CA LEU A 258 8.69 2.38 14.88
C LEU A 258 8.77 3.36 16.06
N ASN A 259 7.82 3.33 16.99
CA ASN A 259 7.87 4.16 18.21
C ASN A 259 9.08 3.80 19.07
N VAL A 260 9.35 2.50 19.28
CA VAL A 260 10.54 2.04 20.00
C VAL A 260 11.81 2.45 19.26
N LEU A 261 11.87 2.25 17.94
CA LEU A 261 13.01 2.70 17.13
C LEU A 261 13.23 4.21 17.26
N LEU A 262 12.17 5.03 17.27
CA LEU A 262 12.28 6.47 17.43
C LEU A 262 12.90 6.86 18.77
N ARG A 263 12.52 6.17 19.85
CA ARG A 263 13.07 6.40 21.19
C ARG A 263 14.52 5.94 21.31
N VAL A 264 14.81 4.71 20.89
CA VAL A 264 16.14 4.10 20.97
C VAL A 264 17.15 4.88 20.12
N SER A 265 16.82 5.17 18.85
CA SER A 265 17.68 6.00 17.99
C SER A 265 17.86 7.42 18.54
N GLY A 266 16.82 7.98 19.17
CA GLY A 266 16.91 9.27 19.85
C GLY A 266 17.95 9.31 20.96
N MET A 267 18.29 8.17 21.58
CA MET A 267 19.35 8.11 22.58
C MET A 267 20.74 7.84 21.98
N ILE A 268 20.80 7.13 20.86
CA ILE A 268 22.05 6.64 20.27
C ILE A 268 22.60 7.65 19.25
N SER A 269 21.94 7.79 18.09
CA SER A 269 22.40 8.64 16.99
C SER A 269 21.76 10.04 17.00
N ASN A 270 20.51 10.12 17.47
CA ASN A 270 19.67 11.33 17.48
C ASN A 270 19.65 12.07 16.13
N SER A 271 19.57 11.33 15.01
CA SER A 271 19.62 11.95 13.69
C SER A 271 18.38 12.81 13.40
N PRO A 272 18.54 13.99 12.74
CA PRO A 272 17.42 14.88 12.41
C PRO A 272 16.44 14.29 11.40
N TYR A 273 16.90 13.37 10.55
CA TYR A 273 16.12 12.75 9.50
C TYR A 273 16.07 11.24 9.67
N ILE A 274 14.94 10.64 9.28
CA ILE A 274 14.69 9.21 9.41
C ILE A 274 14.17 8.70 8.07
N LEU A 275 14.85 7.69 7.50
CA LEU A 275 14.35 6.87 6.42
C LEU A 275 13.59 5.67 7.01
N SER A 276 12.34 5.47 6.63
CA SER A 276 11.54 4.30 7.03
C SER A 276 11.37 3.34 5.87
N LEU A 277 11.80 2.08 6.05
CA LEU A 277 11.70 1.01 5.06
C LEU A 277 10.96 -0.21 5.65
N ASP A 278 10.15 -0.83 4.81
CA ASP A 278 9.72 -2.21 5.01
C ASP A 278 10.87 -3.18 4.66
N CYS A 279 10.87 -4.37 5.28
CA CYS A 279 11.94 -5.35 5.08
C CYS A 279 12.03 -5.93 3.65
N ASP A 280 11.00 -5.75 2.83
CA ASP A 280 10.90 -6.13 1.41
C ASP A 280 11.15 -4.94 0.46
N MET A 281 11.55 -3.78 0.98
CA MET A 281 11.76 -2.55 0.20
C MET A 281 13.22 -2.11 0.24
N TYR A 282 14.03 -2.69 -0.66
CA TYR A 282 15.44 -2.33 -0.81
C TYR A 282 15.62 -0.98 -1.54
N CYS A 283 16.78 -0.34 -1.32
CA CYS A 283 17.13 0.93 -1.94
C CYS A 283 17.62 0.72 -3.38
N ASN A 284 16.74 0.91 -4.37
CA ASN A 284 17.07 0.75 -5.79
C ASN A 284 17.85 1.94 -6.39
N ASP A 285 17.74 3.13 -5.79
CA ASP A 285 18.55 4.30 -6.13
C ASP A 285 19.42 4.68 -4.92
N PRO A 286 20.75 4.51 -5.00
CA PRO A 286 21.64 4.81 -3.90
C PRO A 286 21.66 6.29 -3.53
N THR A 287 21.30 7.17 -4.46
CA THR A 287 21.31 8.62 -4.23
C THR A 287 20.04 9.12 -3.55
N SER A 288 19.06 8.25 -3.25
CA SER A 288 17.76 8.63 -2.68
C SER A 288 17.86 9.48 -1.41
N ALA A 289 18.86 9.22 -0.55
CA ALA A 289 19.12 10.03 0.66
C ALA A 289 19.50 11.47 0.30
N ARG A 290 20.45 11.65 -0.63
CA ARG A 290 20.84 12.97 -1.15
C ARG A 290 19.67 13.67 -1.85
N GLN A 291 18.90 12.93 -2.65
CA GLN A 291 17.69 13.46 -3.29
C GLN A 291 16.67 13.99 -2.27
N ALA A 292 16.45 13.26 -1.17
CA ALA A 292 15.60 13.74 -0.08
C ALA A 292 16.18 14.99 0.59
N MET A 293 17.50 15.03 0.81
CA MET A 293 18.18 16.19 1.37
C MET A 293 18.05 17.44 0.50
N CYS A 294 17.91 17.31 -0.83
CA CYS A 294 17.63 18.46 -1.70
C CYS A 294 16.35 19.21 -1.27
N PHE A 295 15.33 18.49 -0.81
CA PHE A 295 14.10 19.11 -0.31
C PHE A 295 14.23 19.60 1.14
N HIS A 296 14.90 18.82 1.98
CA HIS A 296 15.03 19.13 3.41
C HIS A 296 16.05 20.23 3.71
N LEU A 297 17.00 20.50 2.82
CA LEU A 297 17.98 21.59 2.95
C LEU A 297 17.61 22.81 2.11
N ASP A 298 16.54 22.74 1.30
CA ASP A 298 16.04 23.90 0.57
C ASP A 298 15.51 24.97 1.54
N THR A 299 16.07 26.18 1.45
CA THR A 299 15.78 27.28 2.38
C THR A 299 14.31 27.73 2.37
N LYS A 300 13.58 27.51 1.27
CA LYS A 300 12.19 27.92 1.10
C LYS A 300 11.22 26.81 1.50
N LEU A 301 11.53 25.56 1.14
CA LEU A 301 10.66 24.41 1.37
C LEU A 301 10.84 23.81 2.77
N SER A 302 12.07 23.72 3.27
CA SER A 302 12.39 22.97 4.49
C SER A 302 11.53 23.38 5.69
N GLN A 303 11.29 24.67 5.88
CA GLN A 303 10.54 25.18 7.03
C GLN A 303 9.12 24.62 7.14
N ASN A 304 8.51 24.25 6.01
CA ASN A 304 7.14 23.72 5.95
C ASN A 304 7.10 22.25 5.52
N LEU A 305 8.26 21.61 5.35
CA LEU A 305 8.38 20.24 4.89
C LEU A 305 8.53 19.28 6.07
N ALA A 306 7.58 18.36 6.21
CA ALA A 306 7.63 17.30 7.21
C ALA A 306 8.38 16.07 6.69
N PHE A 307 8.10 15.63 5.47
CA PHE A 307 8.66 14.40 4.88
C PHE A 307 8.74 14.49 3.35
N VAL A 308 9.56 13.62 2.77
CA VAL A 308 9.67 13.34 1.35
C VAL A 308 9.30 11.87 1.13
N GLN A 309 8.19 11.62 0.43
CA GLN A 309 7.72 10.28 0.07
C GLN A 309 8.21 9.93 -1.34
N PHE A 310 8.87 8.78 -1.48
CA PHE A 310 9.20 8.20 -2.78
C PHE A 310 8.10 7.23 -3.24
N PRO A 311 7.85 7.09 -4.54
CA PRO A 311 6.93 6.08 -5.05
C PRO A 311 7.47 4.68 -4.76
N GLN A 312 6.59 3.75 -4.39
CA GLN A 312 6.99 2.35 -4.22
C GLN A 312 7.03 1.65 -5.58
N ILE A 313 8.11 0.91 -5.84
CA ILE A 313 8.30 0.16 -7.09
C ILE A 313 8.39 -1.32 -6.73
N PHE A 314 7.50 -2.12 -7.31
CA PHE A 314 7.44 -3.56 -7.05
C PHE A 314 8.17 -4.31 -8.17
N HIS A 315 9.25 -5.02 -7.83
CA HIS A 315 10.14 -5.66 -8.81
C HIS A 315 9.59 -6.95 -9.42
N ASN A 316 8.69 -7.62 -8.69
CA ASN A 316 8.07 -8.87 -9.13
C ASN A 316 6.91 -8.66 -10.11
N ILE A 317 6.62 -7.39 -10.45
CA ILE A 317 5.55 -7.02 -11.37
C ILE A 317 6.17 -6.75 -12.74
N ARG A 318 5.80 -7.57 -13.73
CA ARG A 318 6.19 -7.32 -15.12
C ARG A 318 5.29 -6.24 -15.72
N ARG A 319 5.91 -5.18 -16.25
CA ARG A 319 5.20 -4.09 -16.94
C ARG A 319 4.30 -4.66 -18.05
N ASN A 320 3.08 -4.15 -18.15
CA ASN A 320 2.03 -4.61 -19.07
C ASN A 320 1.50 -6.05 -18.87
N HIS A 321 1.97 -6.78 -17.84
CA HIS A 321 1.48 -8.12 -17.48
C HIS A 321 0.96 -8.19 -16.04
N ASP A 322 0.73 -7.03 -15.41
CA ASP A 322 0.13 -6.96 -14.08
C ASP A 322 -1.37 -7.30 -14.16
N ILE A 323 -1.69 -8.57 -14.03
CA ILE A 323 -3.07 -9.07 -14.05
C ILE A 323 -3.82 -8.77 -12.75
N TYR A 324 -3.12 -8.39 -11.67
CA TYR A 324 -3.70 -8.15 -10.34
C TYR A 324 -3.76 -6.67 -9.95
N ASP A 325 -3.32 -5.76 -10.82
CA ASP A 325 -3.20 -4.32 -10.49
C ASP A 325 -2.49 -4.14 -9.12
N ALA A 326 -1.39 -4.87 -8.96
CA ALA A 326 -0.57 -4.85 -7.75
C ALA A 326 0.38 -3.65 -7.74
N ALA A 327 0.68 -3.06 -8.90
CA ALA A 327 1.48 -1.84 -9.00
C ALA A 327 0.74 -0.61 -8.46
N LEU A 328 -0.59 -0.67 -8.34
CA LEU A 328 -1.45 0.38 -7.78
C LEU A 328 -1.20 1.74 -8.44
N ARG A 329 -1.02 1.73 -9.76
CA ARG A 329 -0.67 2.90 -10.58
C ARG A 329 -1.55 4.11 -10.26
N PHE A 330 -2.85 3.88 -10.08
CA PHE A 330 -3.82 4.93 -9.81
C PHE A 330 -3.48 5.75 -8.55
N ILE A 331 -2.83 5.15 -7.54
CA ILE A 331 -2.38 5.84 -6.33
C ILE A 331 -1.23 6.79 -6.67
N TRP A 332 -0.20 6.30 -7.36
CA TRP A 332 0.98 7.11 -7.68
C TRP A 332 0.63 8.32 -8.57
N THR A 333 -0.32 8.17 -9.48
CA THR A 333 -0.80 9.31 -10.29
C THR A 333 -1.51 10.38 -9.45
N LYS A 334 -2.14 10.01 -8.32
CA LYS A 334 -2.74 10.99 -7.39
C LYS A 334 -1.68 11.75 -6.60
N TRP A 335 -0.49 11.17 -6.39
CA TRP A 335 0.59 11.79 -5.63
C TRP A 335 1.14 13.00 -6.38
N ASP A 336 1.20 12.95 -7.71
CA ASP A 336 1.51 14.11 -8.55
C ASP A 336 0.48 15.24 -8.36
N GLY A 337 -0.80 14.88 -8.23
CA GLY A 337 -1.88 15.81 -7.92
C GLY A 337 -1.71 16.50 -6.57
N LEU A 338 -1.50 15.69 -5.52
CA LEU A 338 -1.22 16.17 -4.17
C LEU A 338 0.06 17.00 -4.09
N ASN A 339 1.07 16.69 -4.89
CA ASN A 339 2.31 17.44 -4.98
C ASN A 339 2.12 18.84 -5.58
N GLY A 340 1.06 19.04 -6.38
CA GLY A 340 0.58 20.34 -6.82
C GLY A 340 -0.22 21.12 -5.78
N LEU A 341 -0.50 20.49 -4.63
CA LEU A 341 -1.08 21.09 -3.43
C LEU A 341 0.01 21.20 -2.35
N ASN A 342 -0.04 20.37 -1.31
CA ASN A 342 0.88 20.40 -0.16
C ASN A 342 1.75 19.15 -0.01
N GLY A 343 1.85 18.33 -1.06
CA GLY A 343 2.66 17.11 -1.05
C GLY A 343 1.85 15.83 -0.85
N PRO A 344 2.43 14.67 -1.20
CA PRO A 344 1.79 13.36 -1.14
C PRO A 344 1.44 12.90 0.29
N GLY A 345 0.64 11.84 0.40
CA GLY A 345 0.45 11.11 1.67
C GLY A 345 1.62 10.18 2.00
N LEU A 346 1.81 9.89 3.30
CA LEU A 346 2.73 8.84 3.77
C LEU A 346 2.14 7.45 3.48
N THR A 347 2.93 6.57 2.86
CA THR A 347 2.48 5.24 2.40
C THR A 347 3.10 4.07 3.16
N GLY A 348 3.72 4.34 4.31
CA GLY A 348 4.24 3.32 5.24
C GLY A 348 5.69 2.89 5.03
N THR A 349 6.29 3.18 3.88
CA THR A 349 7.69 2.87 3.53
C THR A 349 8.23 3.88 2.50
N ALA A 350 9.53 3.84 2.24
CA ALA A 350 10.23 4.66 1.25
C ALA A 350 10.01 6.17 1.45
N PHE A 351 10.08 6.63 2.70
CA PHE A 351 9.98 8.06 3.01
C PHE A 351 11.09 8.50 3.96
N TYR A 352 11.55 9.72 3.73
CA TYR A 352 12.44 10.46 4.63
C TYR A 352 11.61 11.46 5.41
N ILE A 353 11.64 11.41 6.74
CA ILE A 353 10.85 12.29 7.62
C ILE A 353 11.76 13.03 8.59
N LYS A 354 11.38 14.28 8.90
CA LYS A 354 12.02 15.03 9.99
C LYS A 354 11.61 14.45 11.34
N ARG A 355 12.59 14.15 12.19
CA ARG A 355 12.37 13.72 13.58
C ARG A 355 11.52 14.74 14.34
N GLU A 356 11.75 16.05 14.15
CA GLU A 356 10.92 17.10 14.77
C GLU A 356 9.44 17.03 14.39
N ALA A 357 9.13 16.69 13.14
CA ALA A 357 7.78 16.60 12.64
C ALA A 357 7.07 15.38 13.24
N LEU A 358 7.77 14.25 13.36
CA LEU A 358 7.25 13.02 13.95
C LEU A 358 7.06 13.14 15.47
N CYS A 359 8.03 13.74 16.17
CA CYS A 359 7.98 13.98 17.61
C CYS A 359 7.08 15.16 18.01
N GLY A 360 6.59 15.97 17.05
CA GLY A 360 5.75 17.14 17.33
C GLY A 360 6.45 18.26 18.12
N ILE A 361 7.79 18.30 18.10
CA ILE A 361 8.63 19.18 18.94
C ILE A 361 8.26 20.65 18.75
N ARG A 362 7.95 21.07 17.52
CA ARG A 362 7.59 22.46 17.19
C ARG A 362 6.28 22.95 17.84
N LYS A 363 5.39 22.04 18.27
CA LYS A 363 4.15 22.39 18.99
C LYS A 363 4.38 22.63 20.48
N LEU A 364 5.54 22.27 21.00
CA LEU A 364 5.90 22.46 22.40
C LEU A 364 6.81 23.69 22.48
N GLN A 365 6.32 24.74 23.15
CA GLN A 365 7.11 25.94 23.44
C GLN A 365 8.40 25.57 24.17
N PRO A 366 9.52 26.31 24.00
CA PRO A 366 10.76 26.07 24.76
C PRO A 366 10.56 26.08 26.28
N ASN A 367 9.46 26.68 26.76
CA ASN A 367 9.07 26.78 28.17
C ASN A 367 7.96 25.79 28.57
N ALA A 368 7.71 24.73 27.78
CA ALA A 368 6.70 23.73 28.12
C ALA A 368 6.98 23.13 29.51
N LYS A 369 5.98 23.15 30.40
CA LYS A 369 6.11 22.60 31.76
C LYS A 369 6.57 21.14 31.67
N HIS A 370 7.56 20.76 32.49
CA HIS A 370 8.17 19.44 32.49
C HIS A 370 7.15 18.28 32.57
N ASN A 371 6.05 18.47 33.29
CA ASN A 371 4.97 17.48 33.40
C ASN A 371 4.23 17.26 32.06
N LEU A 372 4.05 18.30 31.26
CA LEU A 372 3.44 18.19 29.92
C LEU A 372 4.34 17.41 28.97
N LEU A 373 5.67 17.57 29.06
CA LEU A 373 6.62 16.81 28.25
C LEU A 373 6.55 15.31 28.56
N LYS A 374 6.32 14.94 29.84
CA LYS A 374 6.15 13.53 30.24
C LYS A 374 4.89 12.89 29.70
N GLU A 375 3.79 13.63 29.56
CA GLU A 375 2.57 13.12 28.92
C GLU A 375 2.76 12.80 27.44
N TYR A 376 3.65 13.54 26.76
CA TYR A 376 3.90 13.38 25.32
C TYR A 376 5.03 12.39 25.01
N TYR A 377 6.12 12.44 25.78
CA TYR A 377 7.36 11.70 25.49
C TYR A 377 7.64 10.56 26.47
N GLY A 378 6.81 10.39 27.50
CA GLY A 378 6.97 9.36 28.52
C GLY A 378 7.81 9.81 29.71
N SER A 379 8.04 8.88 30.63
CA SER A 379 8.62 9.17 31.95
C SER A 379 10.13 9.47 31.94
N SER A 380 10.85 9.12 30.87
CA SER A 380 12.31 9.31 30.81
C SER A 380 12.72 10.77 30.67
N ASN A 381 13.42 11.27 31.68
CA ASN A 381 14.02 12.61 31.63
C ASN A 381 15.17 12.69 30.64
N ASP A 382 15.93 11.61 30.46
CA ASP A 382 17.13 11.61 29.61
C ASP A 382 16.75 11.56 28.13
N PHE A 383 15.69 10.83 27.79
CA PHE A 383 15.08 10.90 26.47
C PHE A 383 14.52 12.29 26.15
N ILE A 384 13.78 12.90 27.09
CA ILE A 384 13.26 14.28 26.94
C ILE A 384 14.39 15.29 26.73
N LYS A 385 15.50 15.15 27.47
CA LYS A 385 16.69 16.01 27.29
C LYS A 385 17.34 15.78 25.92
N SER A 386 17.46 14.53 25.48
CA SER A 386 18.05 14.20 24.18
C SER A 386 17.35 14.92 23.03
N ILE A 387 16.02 14.80 22.98
CA ILE A 387 15.23 15.34 21.87
C ILE A 387 15.09 16.87 21.92
N SER A 388 15.42 17.51 23.05
CA SER A 388 15.31 18.96 23.24
C SER A 388 16.60 19.75 23.01
N LYS A 389 17.77 19.11 22.95
CA LYS A 389 19.08 19.78 23.05
C LYS A 389 19.85 20.03 21.74
N ILE A 390 19.22 19.91 20.56
CA ILE A 390 19.83 19.95 19.21
C ILE A 390 20.38 18.57 18.80
N TYR A 391 20.14 18.19 17.54
CA TYR A 391 20.51 16.90 16.93
C TYR A 391 22.03 16.66 16.98
N ARG A 392 22.48 16.06 18.07
CA ARG A 392 23.86 15.56 18.25
C ARG A 392 23.78 14.18 18.91
N PRO A 393 24.69 13.26 18.57
CA PRO A 393 24.80 12.01 19.30
C PRO A 393 25.13 12.34 20.76
N ASN A 394 24.31 11.84 21.70
CA ASN A 394 24.54 12.07 23.13
C ASN A 394 25.72 11.26 23.66
N TYR A 395 26.12 10.23 22.93
CA TYR A 395 27.13 9.26 23.33
C TYR A 395 28.00 8.85 22.13
N PRO A 396 29.28 8.50 22.34
CA PRO A 396 30.12 7.95 21.29
C PRO A 396 29.55 6.61 20.77
N THR A 397 29.85 6.25 19.52
CA THR A 397 29.28 5.09 18.79
C THR A 397 29.40 3.76 19.56
N ASN A 398 30.46 3.60 20.35
CA ASN A 398 30.72 2.40 21.17
C ASN A 398 30.19 2.49 22.60
N ALA A 399 29.55 3.59 22.99
CA ALA A 399 29.09 3.80 24.36
C ALA A 399 28.08 2.75 24.83
N LEU A 400 27.25 2.20 23.93
CA LEU A 400 26.36 1.10 24.28
C LEU A 400 27.10 -0.18 24.70
N LEU A 401 28.38 -0.33 24.36
CA LEU A 401 29.19 -1.48 24.78
C LEU A 401 29.79 -1.28 26.18
N THR A 402 29.94 -0.03 26.64
CA THR A 402 30.68 0.33 27.85
C THR A 402 29.84 1.03 28.92
N ASP A 403 28.77 1.72 28.55
CA ASP A 403 27.92 2.54 29.42
C ASP A 403 26.67 1.78 29.87
N VAL A 404 26.71 1.32 31.12
CA VAL A 404 25.61 0.57 31.76
C VAL A 404 24.37 1.45 31.98
N ALA A 405 24.52 2.77 32.17
CA ALA A 405 23.38 3.67 32.35
C ALA A 405 22.63 3.85 31.03
N LEU A 406 23.35 4.04 29.93
CA LEU A 406 22.75 4.09 28.59
C LEU A 406 22.06 2.78 28.22
N GLN A 407 22.68 1.63 28.52
CA GLN A 407 22.07 0.31 28.30
C GLN A 407 20.73 0.16 29.03
N LYS A 408 20.68 0.53 30.32
CA LYS A 408 19.44 0.49 31.11
C LYS A 408 18.38 1.44 30.55
N GLU A 409 18.81 2.62 30.10
CA GLU A 409 17.91 3.63 29.55
C GLU A 409 17.28 3.16 28.22
N VAL A 410 18.06 2.61 27.28
CA VAL A 410 17.49 2.08 26.02
C VAL A 410 16.60 0.86 26.25
N GLN A 411 16.89 0.03 27.26
CA GLN A 411 16.02 -1.07 27.66
C GLN A 411 14.68 -0.55 28.21
N LEU A 412 14.70 0.49 29.05
CA LEU A 412 13.49 1.16 29.54
C LEU A 412 12.65 1.72 28.38
N LEU A 413 13.29 2.39 27.42
CA LEU A 413 12.60 2.96 26.25
C LEU A 413 12.01 1.89 25.31
N ALA A 414 12.57 0.69 25.30
CA ALA A 414 12.07 -0.44 24.53
C ALA A 414 11.03 -1.31 25.28
N SER A 415 10.69 -0.94 26.52
CA SER A 415 9.70 -1.67 27.34
C SER A 415 8.28 -1.52 26.80
N CYS A 416 7.46 -2.55 27.05
CA CYS A 416 6.06 -2.56 26.59
C CYS A 416 5.15 -1.65 27.44
N SER A 417 5.60 -1.25 28.63
CA SER A 417 4.88 -0.37 29.55
C SER A 417 5.16 1.12 29.32
N TYR A 418 6.20 1.46 28.54
CA TYR A 418 6.60 2.86 28.33
C TYR A 418 5.50 3.72 27.71
N ASP A 419 4.67 3.13 26.84
CA ASP A 419 3.62 3.86 26.12
C ASP A 419 2.33 4.03 26.95
N ILE A 420 2.22 3.40 28.13
CA ILE A 420 1.03 3.47 28.99
C ILE A 420 0.85 4.90 29.53
N GLY A 421 -0.32 5.49 29.25
CA GLY A 421 -0.63 6.86 29.67
C GLY A 421 0.01 7.96 28.81
N THR A 422 0.68 7.58 27.71
CA THR A 422 1.27 8.51 26.74
C THR A 422 0.43 8.62 25.46
N LYS A 423 0.81 9.50 24.52
CA LYS A 423 0.06 9.76 23.27
C LYS A 423 0.59 9.00 22.02
N TRP A 424 1.29 7.89 22.18
CA TRP A 424 1.96 7.16 21.07
C TRP A 424 1.07 6.18 20.26
N GLY A 425 0.97 6.38 18.92
CA GLY A 425 0.79 5.38 17.82
C GLY A 425 -0.55 4.60 17.63
N GLN A 426 -1.14 4.64 16.41
CA GLN A 426 -2.19 3.71 15.91
C GLN A 426 -2.00 3.34 14.40
N GLU A 427 -1.54 2.10 14.15
CA GLU A 427 -1.62 1.16 12.98
C GLU A 427 -1.00 1.42 11.56
N ALA A 428 -0.55 0.33 10.89
CA ALA A 428 0.15 0.25 9.57
C ALA A 428 0.00 -1.13 8.85
N SER A 429 0.39 -1.25 7.56
CA SER A 429 0.20 -2.45 6.68
C SER A 429 1.25 -2.60 5.53
N SER A 430 1.30 -3.76 4.83
CA SER A 430 2.31 -4.23 3.80
C SER A 430 1.67 -4.84 2.51
N SER A 431 2.43 -5.26 1.47
CA SER A 431 2.01 -5.64 0.05
C SER A 431 2.02 -7.15 -0.39
N PRO A 432 1.26 -7.64 -1.42
CA PRO A 432 1.10 -9.08 -1.78
C PRO A 432 1.33 -9.43 -3.28
N MET A 433 1.31 -10.73 -3.65
CA MET A 433 1.52 -11.19 -5.05
C MET A 433 0.55 -12.26 -5.59
N SER A 434 -0.38 -12.79 -4.78
CA SER A 434 -1.47 -13.69 -5.23
C SER A 434 -2.82 -12.97 -5.21
N LEU A 435 -3.85 -13.49 -5.88
CA LEU A 435 -5.21 -12.91 -5.78
C LEU A 435 -5.73 -12.95 -4.34
N GLY A 436 -5.54 -14.09 -3.65
CA GLY A 436 -5.95 -14.26 -2.26
C GLY A 436 -5.30 -13.23 -1.33
N ASP A 437 -3.97 -13.09 -1.41
CA ASP A 437 -3.24 -12.11 -0.59
C ASP A 437 -3.58 -10.67 -0.97
N THR A 438 -3.78 -10.39 -2.28
CA THR A 438 -4.24 -9.09 -2.77
C THR A 438 -5.58 -8.70 -2.16
N LEU A 439 -6.56 -9.61 -2.17
CA LEU A 439 -7.88 -9.35 -1.62
C LEU A 439 -7.84 -9.20 -0.09
N VAL A 440 -7.10 -10.05 0.62
CA VAL A 440 -6.94 -9.97 2.09
C VAL A 440 -6.28 -8.64 2.48
N GLN A 441 -5.24 -8.24 1.78
CA GLN A 441 -4.58 -6.99 2.06
C GLN A 441 -5.44 -5.77 1.75
N ASN A 442 -6.11 -5.76 0.60
CA ASN A 442 -7.01 -4.66 0.27
C ASN A 442 -8.09 -4.53 1.35
N THR A 443 -8.61 -5.64 1.89
CA THR A 443 -9.55 -5.59 3.02
C THR A 443 -8.95 -4.86 4.22
N ARG A 444 -7.67 -5.09 4.57
CA ARG A 444 -6.99 -4.40 5.68
C ARG A 444 -6.87 -2.89 5.43
N TRP A 445 -6.41 -2.50 4.24
CA TRP A 445 -6.25 -1.09 3.88
C TRP A 445 -7.57 -0.34 3.91
N PHE A 446 -8.58 -0.90 3.26
CA PHE A 446 -9.88 -0.26 3.16
C PHE A 446 -10.67 -0.34 4.47
N LEU A 447 -10.37 -1.28 5.37
CA LEU A 447 -10.88 -1.27 6.74
C LEU A 447 -10.35 -0.04 7.48
N GLY A 448 -9.02 0.16 7.50
CA GLY A 448 -8.41 1.34 8.12
C GLY A 448 -8.89 2.67 7.52
N LEU A 449 -8.99 2.74 6.19
CA LEU A 449 -9.52 3.93 5.50
C LEU A 449 -11.01 4.18 5.82
N SER A 450 -11.83 3.12 5.89
CA SER A 450 -13.23 3.23 6.28
C SER A 450 -13.37 3.64 7.75
N GLN A 451 -12.51 3.14 8.64
CA GLN A 451 -12.45 3.59 10.04
C GLN A 451 -12.11 5.09 10.12
N VAL A 452 -11.15 5.57 9.32
CA VAL A 452 -10.84 7.01 9.22
C VAL A 452 -12.06 7.80 8.73
N ALA A 453 -12.75 7.33 7.69
CA ALA A 453 -13.97 7.97 7.17
C ALA A 453 -15.11 8.04 8.21
N LEU A 454 -15.23 7.03 9.08
CA LEU A 454 -16.21 6.94 10.17
C LEU A 454 -15.73 7.55 11.50
N SER A 455 -14.51 8.09 11.53
CA SER A 455 -13.92 8.71 12.72
C SER A 455 -14.19 10.22 12.78
N LYS A 456 -13.89 10.82 13.94
CA LYS A 456 -13.86 12.28 14.10
C LYS A 456 -12.79 12.97 13.22
N TYR A 457 -11.88 12.20 12.62
CA TYR A 457 -10.82 12.67 11.73
C TYR A 457 -11.18 12.53 10.24
N SER A 458 -12.46 12.28 9.91
CA SER A 458 -12.92 12.19 8.53
C SER A 458 -12.48 13.42 7.70
N PRO A 459 -11.86 13.23 6.52
CA PRO A 459 -11.40 14.33 5.69
C PRO A 459 -12.52 15.30 5.30
N LEU A 460 -13.73 14.81 5.02
CA LEU A 460 -14.85 15.66 4.60
C LEU A 460 -15.23 16.74 5.63
N PHE A 461 -15.08 16.44 6.92
CA PHE A 461 -15.45 17.36 7.99
C PHE A 461 -14.22 17.95 8.67
N TYR A 462 -13.35 17.10 9.23
CA TYR A 462 -12.15 17.54 9.93
C TYR A 462 -11.10 18.10 8.96
N GLY A 463 -10.89 17.43 7.82
CA GLY A 463 -9.95 17.87 6.79
C GLY A 463 -10.36 19.22 6.21
N ALA A 464 -11.64 19.40 5.87
CA ALA A 464 -12.14 20.68 5.34
C ALA A 464 -11.87 21.90 6.27
N LEU A 465 -11.72 21.67 7.57
CA LEU A 465 -11.37 22.71 8.56
C LEU A 465 -9.86 22.90 8.76
N ARG A 466 -9.01 21.99 8.24
CA ARG A 466 -7.57 21.94 8.54
C ARG A 466 -6.68 22.03 7.30
N MET A 467 -7.22 21.85 6.11
CA MET A 467 -6.52 21.93 4.84
C MET A 467 -7.42 22.52 3.75
N SER A 468 -6.85 22.81 2.58
CA SER A 468 -7.63 23.32 1.45
C SER A 468 -8.72 22.33 1.03
N VAL A 469 -9.82 22.83 0.46
CA VAL A 469 -10.92 21.99 -0.04
C VAL A 469 -10.42 20.94 -1.02
N LEU A 470 -9.55 21.31 -1.96
CA LEU A 470 -8.99 20.36 -2.93
C LEU A 470 -8.15 19.27 -2.23
N GLN A 471 -7.35 19.63 -1.24
CA GLN A 471 -6.55 18.64 -0.50
C GLN A 471 -7.46 17.71 0.31
N SER A 472 -8.48 18.27 0.97
CA SER A 472 -9.50 17.52 1.71
C SER A 472 -10.25 16.54 0.80
N MET A 473 -10.59 16.95 -0.42
CA MET A 473 -11.24 16.10 -1.42
C MET A 473 -10.37 14.90 -1.81
N VAL A 474 -9.06 15.07 -2.00
CA VAL A 474 -8.17 13.93 -2.33
C VAL A 474 -8.09 12.93 -1.17
N TYR A 475 -7.95 13.40 0.07
CA TYR A 475 -7.98 12.51 1.24
C TYR A 475 -9.34 11.86 1.44
N ALA A 476 -10.43 12.58 1.17
CA ALA A 476 -11.77 12.03 1.20
C ALA A 476 -11.94 10.94 0.13
N GLU A 477 -11.41 11.15 -1.08
CA GLU A 477 -11.45 10.13 -2.12
C GLU A 477 -10.77 8.83 -1.66
N LEU A 478 -9.62 8.93 -0.99
CA LEU A 478 -8.92 7.77 -0.43
C LEU A 478 -9.71 7.12 0.72
N ALA A 479 -10.21 7.92 1.67
CA ALA A 479 -10.93 7.41 2.84
C ALA A 479 -12.27 6.76 2.48
N TYR A 480 -12.99 7.32 1.51
CA TYR A 480 -14.32 6.86 1.08
C TYR A 480 -14.26 5.91 -0.12
N TYR A 481 -13.06 5.55 -0.61
CA TYR A 481 -12.89 4.72 -1.81
C TYR A 481 -13.60 3.37 -1.70
N ALA A 482 -13.64 2.76 -0.50
CA ALA A 482 -14.29 1.47 -0.28
C ALA A 482 -15.79 1.51 -0.63
N ILE A 483 -16.44 2.68 -0.60
CA ILE A 483 -17.87 2.81 -0.92
C ILE A 483 -18.18 2.40 -2.37
N TYR A 484 -17.19 2.27 -3.27
CA TYR A 484 -17.37 1.64 -4.58
C TYR A 484 -18.05 0.27 -4.54
N PHE A 485 -17.99 -0.47 -3.42
CA PHE A 485 -18.73 -1.72 -3.28
C PHE A 485 -20.23 -1.53 -3.57
N LEU A 486 -20.83 -0.43 -3.09
CA LEU A 486 -22.26 -0.17 -3.17
C LEU A 486 -22.77 -0.06 -4.62
N PRO A 487 -22.25 0.85 -5.47
CA PRO A 487 -22.69 0.95 -6.85
C PRO A 487 -22.37 -0.31 -7.65
N VAL A 488 -21.24 -0.99 -7.38
CA VAL A 488 -20.87 -2.20 -8.11
C VAL A 488 -21.83 -3.34 -7.80
N TYR A 489 -22.23 -3.55 -6.54
CA TYR A 489 -23.26 -4.53 -6.18
C TYR A 489 -24.61 -4.19 -6.82
N ILE A 490 -25.01 -2.92 -6.78
CA ILE A 490 -26.28 -2.48 -7.37
C ILE A 490 -26.28 -2.74 -8.89
N LEU A 491 -25.21 -2.38 -9.60
CA LEU A 491 -25.09 -2.56 -11.05
C LEU A 491 -24.89 -4.03 -11.48
N ALA A 492 -24.43 -4.89 -10.57
CA ALA A 492 -24.28 -6.33 -10.79
C ALA A 492 -25.54 -7.15 -10.45
N LEU A 493 -26.52 -6.54 -9.74
CA LEU A 493 -27.75 -7.21 -9.34
C LEU A 493 -29.00 -6.59 -9.98
N VAL A 494 -29.20 -5.28 -9.82
CA VAL A 494 -30.48 -4.62 -10.12
C VAL A 494 -30.78 -4.65 -11.63
N PRO A 495 -29.86 -4.26 -12.54
CA PRO A 495 -30.11 -4.36 -13.98
C PRO A 495 -30.41 -5.79 -14.45
N GLN A 496 -29.74 -6.77 -13.87
CA GLN A 496 -29.82 -8.19 -14.22
C GLN A 496 -31.19 -8.77 -13.86
N LEU A 497 -31.63 -8.53 -12.62
CA LEU A 497 -32.93 -8.99 -12.14
C LEU A 497 -34.06 -8.26 -12.89
N CYS A 498 -33.91 -6.97 -13.16
CA CYS A 498 -34.88 -6.22 -13.97
C CYS A 498 -34.90 -6.70 -15.43
N LEU A 499 -33.77 -7.15 -15.98
CA LEU A 499 -33.70 -7.70 -17.34
C LEU A 499 -34.47 -9.02 -17.42
N LEU A 500 -34.33 -9.88 -16.42
CA LEU A 500 -35.10 -11.13 -16.30
C LEU A 500 -36.60 -10.87 -16.12
N ALA A 501 -36.94 -9.80 -15.39
CA ALA A 501 -38.31 -9.38 -15.10
C ALA A 501 -38.97 -8.54 -16.21
N GLY A 502 -38.21 -8.06 -17.19
CA GLY A 502 -38.73 -7.19 -18.25
C GLY A 502 -39.07 -5.76 -17.78
N ILE A 503 -38.45 -5.30 -16.70
CA ILE A 503 -38.62 -3.95 -16.16
C ILE A 503 -37.51 -3.04 -16.74
N PRO A 504 -37.85 -1.98 -17.50
CA PRO A 504 -36.86 -1.08 -18.07
C PRO A 504 -36.36 -0.05 -17.04
N LEU A 505 -35.04 0.06 -16.87
CA LEU A 505 -34.40 1.01 -15.95
C LEU A 505 -33.75 2.21 -16.64
N TYR A 506 -33.58 2.15 -17.96
CA TYR A 506 -32.82 3.11 -18.75
C TYR A 506 -33.73 3.76 -19.80
N PRO A 507 -33.38 4.95 -20.31
CA PRO A 507 -34.14 5.57 -21.39
C PRO A 507 -34.15 4.69 -22.64
N GLU A 508 -35.27 4.74 -23.36
CA GLU A 508 -35.39 4.12 -24.68
C GLU A 508 -34.34 4.66 -25.65
N VAL A 509 -33.94 3.87 -26.65
CA VAL A 509 -32.97 4.27 -27.68
C VAL A 509 -33.43 5.50 -28.46
N SER A 510 -34.75 5.65 -28.64
CA SER A 510 -35.39 6.81 -29.26
C SER A 510 -35.28 8.10 -28.43
N SER A 511 -35.00 8.00 -27.13
CA SER A 511 -34.94 9.15 -26.22
C SER A 511 -33.61 9.92 -26.38
N PRO A 512 -33.62 11.26 -26.40
CA PRO A 512 -32.39 12.04 -26.42
C PRO A 512 -31.49 11.78 -25.18
N PHE A 513 -32.07 11.35 -24.06
CA PHE A 513 -31.31 11.00 -22.85
C PHE A 513 -30.49 9.72 -23.03
N PHE A 514 -30.83 8.82 -23.95
CA PHE A 514 -30.03 7.62 -24.22
C PHE A 514 -28.58 7.97 -24.56
N ALA A 515 -28.39 9.00 -25.39
CA ALA A 515 -27.06 9.50 -25.75
C ALA A 515 -26.26 9.98 -24.53
N VAL A 516 -26.91 10.55 -23.52
CA VAL A 516 -26.27 11.00 -22.26
C VAL A 516 -25.71 9.81 -21.49
N PHE A 517 -26.49 8.73 -21.33
CA PHE A 517 -26.05 7.53 -20.63
C PHE A 517 -24.90 6.83 -21.34
N VAL A 518 -24.99 6.68 -22.67
CA VAL A 518 -23.91 6.13 -23.48
C VAL A 518 -22.65 7.00 -23.37
N PHE A 519 -22.81 8.33 -23.45
CA PHE A 519 -21.69 9.26 -23.32
C PHE A 519 -20.99 9.14 -21.97
N ILE A 520 -21.72 9.08 -20.86
CA ILE A 520 -21.12 8.96 -19.51
C ILE A 520 -20.30 7.66 -19.42
N PHE A 521 -20.85 6.54 -19.87
CA PHE A 521 -20.13 5.26 -19.86
C PHE A 521 -18.86 5.34 -20.71
N VAL A 522 -18.99 5.74 -21.98
CA VAL A 522 -17.86 5.80 -22.93
C VAL A 522 -16.81 6.82 -22.48
N SER A 523 -17.22 8.02 -22.03
CA SER A 523 -16.33 9.06 -21.51
C SER A 523 -15.52 8.56 -20.32
N SER A 524 -16.15 7.83 -19.39
CA SER A 524 -15.46 7.27 -18.22
C SER A 524 -14.40 6.23 -18.64
N GLN A 525 -14.76 5.35 -19.56
CA GLN A 525 -13.87 4.30 -20.07
C GLN A 525 -12.69 4.88 -20.85
N LEU A 526 -12.95 5.83 -21.75
CA LEU A 526 -11.91 6.52 -22.51
C LEU A 526 -10.99 7.34 -21.61
N LYS A 527 -11.53 8.00 -20.58
CA LYS A 527 -10.72 8.75 -19.62
C LYS A 527 -9.76 7.84 -18.85
N HIS A 528 -10.25 6.69 -18.39
CA HIS A 528 -9.41 5.73 -17.70
C HIS A 528 -8.33 5.15 -18.62
N ALA A 529 -8.69 4.73 -19.84
CA ALA A 529 -7.73 4.25 -20.83
C ALA A 529 -6.65 5.30 -21.15
N GLN A 530 -7.06 6.57 -21.29
CA GLN A 530 -6.17 7.70 -21.52
C GLN A 530 -5.14 7.85 -20.38
N GLU A 531 -5.54 7.72 -19.12
CA GLU A 531 -4.65 7.82 -17.97
C GLU A 531 -3.66 6.65 -17.87
N VAL A 532 -4.13 5.43 -18.14
CA VAL A 532 -3.27 4.24 -18.21
C VAL A 532 -2.23 4.42 -19.30
N MET A 533 -2.62 4.84 -20.49
CA MET A 533 -1.69 5.08 -21.60
C MET A 533 -0.73 6.24 -21.33
N ALA A 534 -1.19 7.31 -20.68
CA ALA A 534 -0.33 8.46 -20.32
C ALA A 534 0.77 8.09 -19.32
N SER A 535 0.57 7.05 -18.51
CA SER A 535 1.61 6.47 -17.65
C SER A 535 2.57 5.51 -18.36
N GLY A 536 2.36 5.27 -19.66
CA GLY A 536 3.13 4.33 -20.47
C GLY A 536 2.77 2.86 -20.22
N ASN A 537 1.52 2.57 -19.84
CA ASN A 537 0.98 1.22 -19.74
C ASN A 537 0.07 0.89 -20.93
N SER A 538 -0.13 -0.40 -21.19
CA SER A 538 -0.92 -0.92 -22.32
C SER A 538 -2.43 -0.89 -22.08
N LEU A 539 -3.23 -1.06 -23.15
CA LEU A 539 -4.67 -1.28 -23.03
C LEU A 539 -5.03 -2.55 -22.26
N THR A 540 -4.15 -3.56 -22.27
CA THR A 540 -4.31 -4.76 -21.43
C THR A 540 -4.29 -4.40 -19.94
N SER A 541 -3.43 -3.47 -19.54
CA SER A 541 -3.41 -2.94 -18.17
C SER A 541 -4.72 -2.24 -17.82
N TRP A 542 -5.29 -1.46 -18.74
CA TRP A 542 -6.60 -0.82 -18.54
C TRP A 542 -7.73 -1.84 -18.29
N VAL A 543 -7.78 -2.91 -19.08
CA VAL A 543 -8.76 -4.01 -18.88
C VAL A 543 -8.54 -4.71 -17.54
N ASN A 544 -7.28 -4.98 -17.16
CA ASN A 544 -6.96 -5.62 -15.89
C ASN A 544 -7.30 -4.73 -14.70
N GLU A 545 -7.00 -3.42 -14.75
CA GLU A 545 -7.36 -2.46 -13.71
C GLU A 545 -8.89 -2.41 -13.50
N GLN A 546 -9.68 -2.39 -14.58
CA GLN A 546 -11.15 -2.46 -14.49
C GLN A 546 -11.64 -3.77 -13.84
N ARG A 547 -11.09 -4.91 -14.29
CA ARG A 547 -11.46 -6.24 -13.77
C ARG A 547 -11.15 -6.35 -12.28
N VAL A 548 -9.93 -5.98 -11.89
CA VAL A 548 -9.49 -6.08 -10.51
C VAL A 548 -10.23 -5.09 -9.62
N TRP A 549 -10.50 -3.87 -10.09
CA TRP A 549 -11.32 -2.90 -9.36
C TRP A 549 -12.72 -3.46 -9.05
N ALA A 550 -13.37 -4.09 -10.02
CA ALA A 550 -14.68 -4.72 -9.80
C ALA A 550 -14.58 -5.90 -8.81
N MET A 551 -13.56 -6.76 -8.95
CA MET A 551 -13.32 -7.87 -8.01
C MET A 551 -13.08 -7.36 -6.58
N LYS A 552 -12.20 -6.37 -6.39
CA LYS A 552 -11.91 -5.73 -5.10
C LYS A 552 -13.16 -5.08 -4.51
N SER A 553 -13.99 -4.43 -5.33
CA SER A 553 -15.24 -3.79 -4.92
C SER A 553 -16.25 -4.80 -4.37
N LEU A 554 -16.46 -5.91 -5.08
CA LEU A 554 -17.38 -6.97 -4.66
C LEU A 554 -16.91 -7.76 -3.44
N THR A 555 -15.61 -7.75 -3.14
CA THR A 555 -15.03 -8.57 -2.07
C THR A 555 -14.43 -7.70 -0.97
N SER A 556 -13.19 -7.25 -1.16
CA SER A 556 -12.41 -6.52 -0.17
C SER A 556 -13.10 -5.28 0.35
N TYR A 557 -13.64 -4.43 -0.53
CA TYR A 557 -14.24 -3.16 -0.14
C TYR A 557 -15.54 -3.38 0.63
N PHE A 558 -16.36 -4.32 0.17
CA PHE A 558 -17.57 -4.74 0.87
C PHE A 558 -17.27 -5.23 2.29
N LEU A 559 -16.38 -6.22 2.45
CA LEU A 559 -16.05 -6.75 3.77
C LEU A 559 -15.39 -5.70 4.67
N ALA A 560 -14.50 -4.87 4.12
CA ALA A 560 -13.86 -3.79 4.85
C ALA A 560 -14.88 -2.79 5.40
N SER A 561 -15.82 -2.32 4.56
CA SER A 561 -16.85 -1.37 4.97
C SER A 561 -17.81 -1.97 5.98
N VAL A 562 -18.25 -3.22 5.79
CA VAL A 562 -19.11 -3.92 6.76
C VAL A 562 -18.39 -4.06 8.11
N ASN A 563 -17.14 -4.53 8.12
CA ASN A 563 -16.37 -4.68 9.36
C ASN A 563 -16.14 -3.33 10.06
N ALA A 564 -15.82 -2.26 9.32
CA ALA A 564 -15.65 -0.93 9.89
C ALA A 564 -16.94 -0.44 10.59
N ILE A 565 -18.11 -0.70 9.99
CA ILE A 565 -19.41 -0.36 10.56
C ILE A 565 -19.67 -1.22 11.80
N LEU A 566 -19.49 -2.54 11.71
CA LEU A 566 -19.72 -3.48 12.81
C LEU A 566 -18.84 -3.17 14.04
N GLU A 567 -17.58 -2.79 13.81
CA GLU A 567 -16.67 -2.34 14.87
C GLU A 567 -17.12 -1.01 15.48
N LYS A 568 -17.54 -0.05 14.66
CA LYS A 568 -18.06 1.24 15.13
C LYS A 568 -19.26 1.11 16.05
N ILE A 569 -20.13 0.11 15.80
CA ILE A 569 -21.29 -0.21 16.64
C ILE A 569 -20.99 -1.23 17.75
N GLY A 570 -19.74 -1.67 17.90
CA GLY A 570 -19.27 -2.52 19.00
C GLY A 570 -19.58 -4.01 18.88
N LEU A 571 -19.97 -4.50 17.70
CA LEU A 571 -20.35 -5.91 17.49
C LEU A 571 -19.18 -6.84 17.13
N THR A 572 -18.03 -6.30 16.71
CA THR A 572 -16.83 -7.08 16.37
C THR A 572 -15.56 -6.35 16.80
N LYS A 573 -14.46 -7.10 17.01
CA LYS A 573 -13.11 -6.55 17.11
C LYS A 573 -12.33 -6.91 15.85
N ALA A 574 -11.63 -5.95 15.25
CA ALA A 574 -10.76 -6.22 14.12
C ALA A 574 -9.69 -7.25 14.50
N SER A 575 -9.54 -8.31 13.68
CA SER A 575 -8.46 -9.28 13.81
C SER A 575 -7.46 -9.07 12.67
N PHE A 576 -6.20 -8.83 13.04
CA PHE A 576 -5.12 -8.59 12.10
C PHE A 576 -4.28 -9.86 11.94
N VAL A 577 -4.32 -10.47 10.75
CA VAL A 577 -3.44 -11.57 10.38
C VAL A 577 -2.44 -11.07 9.33
N PRO A 578 -1.12 -11.08 9.62
CA PRO A 578 -0.11 -10.72 8.62
C PRO A 578 -0.14 -11.68 7.43
N THR A 579 -0.10 -11.14 6.22
CA THR A 579 0.09 -11.90 4.97
C THR A 579 1.47 -12.57 4.97
N SER A 580 1.56 -13.76 4.37
CA SER A 580 2.85 -14.41 4.13
C SER A 580 3.57 -13.70 3.00
N LYS A 581 4.90 -13.51 3.10
CA LYS A 581 5.74 -13.02 1.99
C LYS A 581 6.44 -14.16 1.25
N ILE A 582 6.20 -15.41 1.66
CA ILE A 582 6.79 -16.59 1.01
C ILE A 582 6.11 -16.82 -0.35
N MET A 583 6.93 -16.95 -1.39
CA MET A 583 6.47 -17.21 -2.75
C MET A 583 6.34 -18.72 -3.01
N ASP A 584 5.18 -19.15 -3.50
CA ASP A 584 4.99 -20.48 -4.07
C ASP A 584 5.43 -20.48 -5.56
N ASN A 585 6.31 -21.41 -5.92
CA ASN A 585 6.85 -21.54 -7.27
C ASN A 585 5.77 -21.81 -8.34
N GLU A 586 4.72 -22.55 -8.00
CA GLU A 586 3.63 -22.85 -8.95
C GLU A 586 2.74 -21.62 -9.18
N VAL A 587 2.44 -20.87 -8.12
CA VAL A 587 1.66 -19.62 -8.18
C VAL A 587 2.41 -18.54 -8.96
N SER A 588 3.73 -18.43 -8.74
CA SER A 588 4.59 -17.51 -9.50
C SER A 588 4.58 -17.83 -11.01
N LYS A 589 4.62 -19.12 -11.37
CA LYS A 589 4.54 -19.56 -12.77
C LYS A 589 3.20 -19.20 -13.42
N LEU A 590 2.09 -19.37 -12.70
CA LEU A 590 0.76 -18.96 -13.19
C LEU A 590 0.70 -17.46 -13.47
N TYR A 591 1.23 -16.64 -12.55
CA TYR A 591 1.33 -15.19 -12.73
C TYR A 591 2.16 -14.82 -13.97
N GLN A 592 3.32 -15.45 -14.16
CA GLN A 592 4.17 -15.23 -15.34
C GLN A 592 3.47 -15.57 -16.66
N MET A 593 2.55 -16.55 -16.64
CA MET A 593 1.71 -16.92 -17.77
C MET A 593 0.49 -16.01 -17.97
N GLY A 594 0.31 -14.97 -17.14
CA GLY A 594 -0.85 -14.08 -17.18
C GLY A 594 -2.15 -14.76 -16.72
N LYS A 595 -2.07 -15.85 -15.95
CA LYS A 595 -3.22 -16.60 -15.45
C LYS A 595 -3.50 -16.24 -13.99
N PHE A 596 -4.78 -15.99 -13.70
CA PHE A 596 -5.25 -15.76 -12.34
C PHE A 596 -5.07 -17.01 -11.48
N ASP A 597 -4.70 -16.84 -10.23
CA ASP A 597 -4.82 -17.89 -9.22
C ASP A 597 -6.14 -17.71 -8.48
N PHE A 598 -7.02 -18.70 -8.56
CA PHE A 598 -8.34 -18.67 -7.92
C PHE A 598 -8.38 -19.42 -6.57
N GLN A 599 -7.24 -19.72 -5.96
CA GLN A 599 -7.14 -20.28 -4.59
C GLN A 599 -7.32 -19.22 -3.48
N ALA A 600 -8.10 -18.17 -3.74
CA ALA A 600 -8.46 -17.18 -2.73
C ALA A 600 -9.45 -17.76 -1.70
N PRO A 601 -9.60 -17.15 -0.50
CA PRO A 601 -10.58 -17.58 0.50
C PRO A 601 -11.96 -17.84 -0.10
N SER A 602 -12.58 -18.99 0.24
CA SER A 602 -13.82 -19.47 -0.40
C SER A 602 -14.95 -18.45 -0.40
N LEU A 603 -15.05 -17.62 0.65
CA LEU A 603 -16.04 -16.54 0.74
C LEU A 603 -15.95 -15.56 -0.44
N PHE A 604 -14.73 -15.11 -0.78
CA PHE A 604 -14.52 -14.19 -1.91
C PHE A 604 -14.91 -14.85 -3.24
N MET A 605 -14.47 -16.09 -3.43
CA MET A 605 -14.73 -16.82 -4.66
C MET A 605 -16.21 -17.12 -4.86
N VAL A 606 -16.95 -17.46 -3.81
CA VAL A 606 -18.42 -17.65 -3.88
C VAL A 606 -19.11 -16.36 -4.32
N ILE A 607 -18.75 -15.20 -3.78
CA ILE A 607 -19.33 -13.91 -4.17
C ILE A 607 -19.08 -13.63 -5.66
N LEU A 608 -17.81 -13.71 -6.09
CA LEU A 608 -17.41 -13.39 -7.47
C LEU A 608 -18.07 -14.33 -8.48
N CYS A 609 -18.00 -15.64 -8.24
CA CYS A 609 -18.56 -16.65 -9.13
C CYS A 609 -20.10 -16.59 -9.17
N THR A 610 -20.77 -16.32 -8.05
CA THR A 610 -22.24 -16.20 -8.01
C THR A 610 -22.72 -15.03 -8.87
N LEU A 611 -22.11 -13.86 -8.71
CA LEU A 611 -22.48 -12.66 -9.48
C LEU A 611 -22.11 -12.82 -10.96
N TYR A 612 -20.99 -13.46 -11.26
CA TYR A 612 -20.63 -13.80 -12.63
C TYR A 612 -21.68 -14.70 -13.30
N MET A 613 -22.09 -15.78 -12.62
CA MET A 613 -23.11 -16.70 -13.13
C MET A 613 -24.48 -16.01 -13.28
N LEU A 614 -24.82 -15.10 -12.36
CA LEU A 614 -26.05 -14.32 -12.45
C LEU A 614 -26.04 -13.41 -13.67
N ASN A 615 -24.94 -12.70 -13.91
CA ASN A 615 -24.76 -11.86 -15.11
C ASN A 615 -24.90 -12.69 -16.38
N LEU A 616 -24.22 -13.84 -16.46
CA LEU A 616 -24.26 -14.72 -17.62
C LEU A 616 -25.68 -15.27 -17.88
N ALA A 617 -26.34 -15.79 -16.83
CA ALA A 617 -27.70 -16.32 -16.92
C ALA A 617 -28.71 -15.22 -17.29
N SER A 618 -28.58 -14.04 -16.70
CA SER A 618 -29.45 -12.89 -16.98
C SER A 618 -29.27 -12.37 -18.39
N PHE A 619 -28.03 -12.38 -18.92
CA PHE A 619 -27.79 -12.07 -20.32
C PHE A 619 -28.46 -13.11 -21.23
N VAL A 620 -28.17 -14.40 -21.08
CA VAL A 620 -28.70 -15.44 -21.98
C VAL A 620 -30.23 -15.49 -21.94
N VAL A 621 -30.83 -15.56 -20.76
CA VAL A 621 -32.28 -15.71 -20.60
C VAL A 621 -32.99 -14.39 -20.82
N GLY A 622 -32.52 -13.32 -20.19
CA GLY A 622 -33.15 -12.01 -20.24
C GLY A 622 -33.06 -11.37 -21.63
N PHE A 623 -31.88 -11.40 -22.26
CA PHE A 623 -31.74 -10.90 -23.63
C PHE A 623 -32.54 -11.75 -24.63
N GLY A 624 -32.57 -13.09 -24.45
CA GLY A 624 -33.42 -13.97 -25.24
C GLY A 624 -34.90 -13.55 -25.20
N LYS A 625 -35.44 -13.23 -24.02
CA LYS A 625 -36.80 -12.69 -23.87
C LYS A 625 -36.99 -11.34 -24.56
N VAL A 626 -36.00 -10.44 -24.48
CA VAL A 626 -36.07 -9.13 -25.13
C VAL A 626 -36.19 -9.28 -26.65
N LEU A 627 -35.42 -10.19 -27.24
CA LEU A 627 -35.49 -10.49 -28.68
C LEU A 627 -36.84 -11.11 -29.07
N GLN A 628 -37.31 -12.09 -28.31
CA GLN A 628 -38.60 -12.75 -28.57
C GLN A 628 -39.79 -11.78 -28.50
N ASN A 629 -39.75 -10.82 -27.57
CA ASN A 629 -40.84 -9.86 -27.36
C ASN A 629 -40.67 -8.54 -28.14
N GLY A 630 -39.62 -8.39 -28.96
CA GLY A 630 -39.38 -7.17 -29.75
C GLY A 630 -39.06 -5.91 -28.94
N ARG A 631 -38.64 -6.02 -27.68
CA ARG A 631 -38.42 -4.87 -26.76
C ARG A 631 -37.01 -4.28 -26.80
N MET A 632 -36.36 -4.35 -27.96
CA MET A 632 -34.98 -3.87 -28.11
C MET A 632 -34.85 -2.36 -27.85
N ASN A 633 -35.84 -1.56 -28.27
CA ASN A 633 -35.83 -0.12 -28.04
C ASN A 633 -35.76 0.25 -26.55
N GLU A 634 -36.29 -0.59 -25.65
CA GLU A 634 -36.39 -0.29 -24.21
C GLU A 634 -35.25 -0.90 -23.38
N MET A 635 -34.73 -2.06 -23.78
CA MET A 635 -33.92 -2.91 -22.87
C MET A 635 -32.44 -3.04 -23.30
N VAL A 636 -32.02 -2.43 -24.42
CA VAL A 636 -30.65 -2.58 -24.96
C VAL A 636 -29.56 -2.18 -23.96
N MET A 637 -29.68 -1.04 -23.29
CA MET A 637 -28.70 -0.62 -22.27
C MET A 637 -28.62 -1.63 -21.12
N GLN A 638 -29.77 -2.15 -20.71
CA GLN A 638 -29.86 -3.09 -19.60
C GLN A 638 -29.28 -4.46 -19.97
N ALA A 639 -29.41 -4.88 -21.24
CA ALA A 639 -28.78 -6.09 -21.77
C ALA A 639 -27.26 -5.95 -21.96
N PHE A 640 -26.77 -4.73 -22.25
CA PHE A 640 -25.35 -4.46 -22.41
C PHE A 640 -24.55 -4.66 -21.10
N LEU A 641 -25.09 -4.26 -19.95
CA LEU A 641 -24.39 -4.36 -18.66
C LEU A 641 -23.97 -5.78 -18.25
N PRO A 642 -24.86 -6.80 -18.24
CA PRO A 642 -24.46 -8.16 -17.92
C PRO A 642 -23.51 -8.76 -18.96
N LEU A 643 -23.63 -8.38 -20.25
CA LEU A 643 -22.67 -8.77 -21.29
C LEU A 643 -21.29 -8.19 -21.00
N PHE A 644 -21.20 -6.88 -20.74
CA PHE A 644 -19.96 -6.21 -20.38
C PHE A 644 -19.31 -6.85 -19.14
N GLY A 645 -20.11 -7.11 -18.10
CA GLY A 645 -19.66 -7.78 -16.89
C GLY A 645 -19.12 -9.19 -17.14
N ALA A 646 -19.82 -9.98 -17.96
CA ALA A 646 -19.41 -11.34 -18.32
C ALA A 646 -18.12 -11.35 -19.17
N VAL A 647 -18.00 -10.46 -20.15
CA VAL A 647 -16.80 -10.34 -20.99
C VAL A 647 -15.59 -9.89 -20.16
N LEU A 648 -15.77 -8.86 -19.33
CA LEU A 648 -14.69 -8.34 -18.48
C LEU A 648 -14.14 -9.41 -17.53
N HIS A 649 -15.02 -10.27 -17.00
CA HIS A 649 -14.69 -11.29 -16.01
C HIS A 649 -14.64 -12.72 -16.57
N TYR A 650 -14.47 -12.88 -17.89
CA TYR A 650 -14.28 -14.19 -18.54
C TYR A 650 -13.28 -15.13 -17.84
N PRO A 651 -12.15 -14.65 -17.26
CA PRO A 651 -11.25 -15.53 -16.51
C PRO A 651 -11.91 -16.33 -15.38
N LEU A 652 -13.01 -15.85 -14.78
CA LEU A 652 -13.77 -16.63 -13.79
C LEU A 652 -14.41 -17.86 -14.42
N MET A 653 -14.99 -17.74 -15.62
CA MET A 653 -15.54 -18.89 -16.36
C MET A 653 -14.44 -19.87 -16.74
N GLU A 654 -13.31 -19.37 -17.22
CA GLU A 654 -12.13 -20.18 -17.50
C GLU A 654 -11.71 -20.96 -16.25
N GLY A 655 -11.65 -20.29 -15.09
CA GLY A 655 -11.33 -20.88 -13.80
C GLY A 655 -12.36 -21.90 -13.28
N MET A 656 -13.65 -21.68 -13.51
CA MET A 656 -14.74 -22.55 -13.05
C MET A 656 -14.90 -23.81 -13.90
N VAL A 657 -14.74 -23.69 -15.22
CA VAL A 657 -15.15 -24.74 -16.18
C VAL A 657 -13.99 -25.30 -16.97
N LEU A 658 -13.11 -24.45 -17.51
CA LEU A 658 -12.12 -24.86 -18.51
C LEU A 658 -10.80 -25.31 -17.89
N ARG A 659 -10.40 -24.72 -16.76
CA ARG A 659 -9.11 -24.99 -16.12
C ARG A 659 -9.10 -26.28 -15.32
N LYS A 660 -7.99 -27.00 -15.47
CA LYS A 660 -7.68 -28.25 -14.74
C LYS A 660 -6.42 -28.15 -13.89
N ASP A 661 -5.72 -27.01 -13.92
CA ASP A 661 -4.53 -26.75 -13.13
C ASP A 661 -4.86 -26.35 -11.68
N VAL A 662 -3.83 -26.23 -10.85
CA VAL A 662 -3.94 -25.90 -9.41
C VAL A 662 -4.59 -24.56 -9.12
N GLY A 663 -4.51 -23.58 -10.04
CA GLY A 663 -5.10 -22.26 -9.85
C GLY A 663 -6.58 -22.16 -10.27
N ARG A 664 -7.25 -23.29 -10.54
CA ARG A 664 -8.68 -23.33 -10.90
C ARG A 664 -9.60 -22.99 -9.72
N VAL A 665 -10.83 -22.59 -10.01
CA VAL A 665 -11.85 -22.40 -8.97
C VAL A 665 -12.26 -23.77 -8.40
N SER A 666 -12.39 -23.87 -7.09
CA SER A 666 -12.85 -25.10 -6.44
C SER A 666 -14.22 -25.55 -7.00
N PRO A 667 -14.43 -26.85 -7.30
CA PRO A 667 -15.72 -27.36 -7.76
C PRO A 667 -16.86 -27.09 -6.78
N SER A 668 -16.61 -27.19 -5.46
CA SER A 668 -17.63 -26.94 -4.45
C SER A 668 -18.11 -25.49 -4.48
N VAL A 669 -17.17 -24.54 -4.66
CA VAL A 669 -17.49 -23.12 -4.86
C VAL A 669 -18.29 -22.91 -6.14
N SER A 670 -17.91 -23.57 -7.23
CA SER A 670 -18.60 -23.45 -8.52
C SER A 670 -20.04 -23.96 -8.44
N ILE A 671 -20.27 -25.14 -7.87
CA ILE A 671 -21.61 -25.72 -7.68
C ILE A 671 -22.47 -24.82 -6.80
N LEU A 672 -21.94 -24.37 -5.66
CA LEU A 672 -22.65 -23.48 -4.76
C LEU A 672 -23.03 -22.15 -5.44
N SER A 673 -22.11 -21.57 -6.21
CA SER A 673 -22.35 -20.31 -6.92
C SER A 673 -23.44 -20.44 -7.99
N VAL A 674 -23.45 -21.54 -8.73
CA VAL A 674 -24.51 -21.85 -9.70
C VAL A 674 -25.85 -22.03 -9.01
N ALA A 675 -25.89 -22.75 -7.88
CA ALA A 675 -27.11 -22.95 -7.10
C ALA A 675 -27.69 -21.61 -6.62
N ILE A 676 -26.88 -20.78 -5.95
CA ILE A 676 -27.30 -19.45 -5.45
C ILE A 676 -27.79 -18.57 -6.61
N SER A 677 -27.01 -18.48 -7.70
CA SER A 677 -27.38 -17.69 -8.88
C SER A 677 -28.71 -18.14 -9.49
N SER A 678 -28.94 -19.46 -9.56
CA SER A 678 -30.17 -20.03 -10.11
C SER A 678 -31.37 -19.72 -9.23
N THR A 679 -31.23 -19.83 -7.90
CA THR A 679 -32.28 -19.47 -6.94
C THR A 679 -32.65 -17.99 -7.05
N VAL A 680 -31.65 -17.10 -7.09
CA VAL A 680 -31.86 -15.64 -7.24
C VAL A 680 -32.56 -15.32 -8.58
N SER A 681 -32.11 -15.94 -9.67
CA SER A 681 -32.72 -15.75 -11.00
C SER A 681 -34.18 -16.25 -11.06
N ALA A 682 -34.46 -17.40 -10.44
CA ALA A 682 -35.81 -17.96 -10.34
C ALA A 682 -36.73 -17.04 -9.53
N TYR A 683 -36.24 -16.48 -8.42
CA TYR A 683 -37.00 -15.53 -7.60
C TYR A 683 -37.35 -14.25 -8.38
N ALA A 684 -36.42 -13.70 -9.16
CA ALA A 684 -36.72 -12.55 -10.02
C ALA A 684 -37.77 -12.87 -11.09
N ALA A 685 -37.73 -14.07 -11.68
CA ALA A 685 -38.75 -14.51 -12.62
C ALA A 685 -40.14 -14.71 -11.97
N LEU A 686 -40.19 -15.01 -10.67
CA LEU A 686 -41.43 -15.10 -9.91
C LEU A 686 -42.03 -13.73 -9.57
N ILE A 687 -41.20 -12.74 -9.22
CA ILE A 687 -41.66 -11.35 -8.96
C ILE A 687 -42.21 -10.68 -10.23
N ALA A 688 -41.76 -11.11 -11.40
CA ALA A 688 -42.19 -10.58 -12.69
C ALA A 688 -43.58 -11.07 -13.15
N ARG A 689 -44.12 -12.11 -12.50
CA ARG A 689 -45.48 -12.63 -12.72
C ARG A 689 -46.42 -11.98 -11.72
#